data_AF-A0A351TSV8-F1
#
_entry.id   AF-A0A351TSV8-F1
#
_cell.length_a   1.000
_cell.length_b   1.000
_cell.length_c   1.000
_cell.angle_alpha   90.00
_cell.angle_beta   90.00
_cell.angle_gamma   90.00
#
_symmetry.space_group_name_H-M   'P 1'
#
loop_
_entity.id
_entity.type
_entity.pdbx_description
1 polymer ?
#
loop_
_entity_poly.entity_id
_entity_poly.type
_entity_poly.pdbx_seq_one_letter_code
_entity_poly.pdbx_strand_id
1 'polypeptide(L)'
;MRRSSRFAAKITEHVNCMRLRRMQKGVAMKQKKKGRIIAVTAVAVVVVAIVVAVIFIMTRYFNYSEYKQYLTSYELEEGSEFKPLSDASADVEGMVLAAENDSLKLYTNPETSEIAVYEKASGNITYSNPVEREADTVASGVNKSLLNSTLDVIYYNSAGNRASMNNYDMSIQYGQFEVQALENGIRYIYTLENPANSTGIIPTQISEERLQTLILDKLSERDARTMKGRFTLRDGVYYLNEDAMNSRVGMQRMNATFEECGYTEEDYAIDMEGAEGSENISFQVTMDYRLTDDGLAVSVPVNQIHEQGDAKITRLRVLPLFGAAGTQADGYMVVPDGSGALIYLNNGCTSPAYMQNVYGIDPVVQSYIVTDLTETARLPIFGMKNGSQAFLGRITEGDALGIINADVAGRTNSYNYVFAEFSVREMELLNMFGVSGNKADVPSVENNLYDENLTVQYSFLSGEDADYSGMANCYRAQLIKEGVLKNTAAGDVPFYVDILGGVEIQKAVMGVPYDGIVAMTTYEQTGQLLDMIYQAGIGNVRLNYQGWFNGGIYHDAADKVKLVKALGSKAELESLAQRLEENGGRLFLDVAFQKVPYTSDRFNDLLEASKYYSGYVVQLGALNPGTMRQTSMLTWYDELLYYVNSPKFLPWYVGHFADSIEKYNVGGISLRDLGDVIASDKKRTEVIDRQSAEEIIKAQFDRLAGTGKNLMESGGNAYTFGYVTDIVDAPANYSKFYIVDEQIPFYQMVIHGSIDYTGNSLNLMDQDVDEALLLSWIEYGTAPRYTFSWEDSSNIKYTSAADRYSVNYTTWMESAQEVYRRINEALSPVQGASMVHHEVLENGLAVVEYDNGVIIYVNKTNQALTAEDGTKVNAMSYETKQNVSARNPEQLPALGSRRASVQGSDRMHGELKSVGGVA
;
A
#
# COMPACT_ATOMS: atom_id res chain seq x y z
N MET A 1 50.54 -38.01 -98.45
CA MET A 1 49.52 -38.31 -97.40
C MET A 1 49.89 -37.91 -95.96
N ARG A 2 51.14 -37.65 -95.57
CA ARG A 2 51.51 -37.33 -94.15
C ARG A 2 51.34 -35.88 -93.66
N ARG A 3 51.03 -34.90 -94.53
CA ARG A 3 50.80 -33.49 -94.14
C ARG A 3 49.35 -33.16 -93.79
N SER A 4 48.38 -33.91 -94.31
CA SER A 4 46.94 -33.70 -94.06
C SER A 4 46.50 -34.22 -92.67
N SER A 5 47.05 -35.34 -92.20
CA SER A 5 46.65 -35.93 -90.91
C SER A 5 47.11 -35.13 -89.69
N ARG A 6 48.28 -34.48 -89.75
CA ARG A 6 48.80 -33.63 -88.66
C ARG A 6 48.04 -32.31 -88.51
N PHE A 7 47.47 -31.78 -89.59
CA PHE A 7 46.67 -30.55 -89.54
C PHE A 7 45.27 -30.84 -88.97
N ALA A 8 44.65 -31.95 -89.38
CA ALA A 8 43.38 -32.42 -88.82
C ALA A 8 43.49 -32.77 -87.32
N ALA A 9 44.59 -33.41 -86.89
CA ALA A 9 44.83 -33.72 -85.48
C ALA A 9 44.98 -32.46 -84.61
N LYS A 10 45.75 -31.44 -85.07
CA LYS A 10 45.91 -30.17 -84.35
C LYS A 10 44.61 -29.37 -84.25
N ILE A 11 43.78 -29.35 -85.30
CA ILE A 11 42.46 -28.69 -85.24
C ILE A 11 41.55 -29.41 -84.24
N THR A 12 41.54 -30.74 -84.25
CA THR A 12 40.71 -31.55 -83.35
C THR A 12 41.13 -31.35 -81.88
N GLU A 13 42.43 -31.28 -81.62
CA GLU A 13 42.99 -31.02 -80.29
C GLU A 13 42.68 -29.58 -79.80
N HIS A 14 42.74 -28.59 -80.69
CA HIS A 14 42.39 -27.20 -80.38
C HIS A 14 40.87 -27.03 -80.12
N VAL A 15 40.03 -27.71 -80.89
CA VAL A 15 38.56 -27.73 -80.70
C VAL A 15 38.19 -28.45 -79.41
N ASN A 16 38.84 -29.57 -79.07
CA ASN A 16 38.62 -30.28 -77.82
C ASN A 16 39.09 -29.46 -76.60
N CYS A 17 40.23 -28.76 -76.70
CA CYS A 17 40.72 -27.87 -75.65
C CYS A 17 39.78 -26.65 -75.45
N MET A 18 39.21 -26.09 -76.52
CA MET A 18 38.16 -25.06 -76.44
C MET A 18 36.86 -25.60 -75.82
N ARG A 19 36.46 -26.84 -76.13
CA ARG A 19 35.29 -27.50 -75.54
C ARG A 19 35.46 -27.74 -74.03
N LEU A 20 36.63 -28.22 -73.61
CA LEU A 20 36.99 -28.40 -72.20
C LEU A 20 37.00 -27.08 -71.44
N ARG A 21 37.59 -26.01 -72.00
CA ARG A 21 37.57 -24.67 -71.39
C ARG A 21 36.15 -24.09 -71.28
N ARG A 22 35.27 -24.34 -72.26
CA ARG A 22 33.85 -23.95 -72.19
C ARG A 22 33.08 -24.73 -71.13
N MET A 23 33.31 -26.04 -70.99
CA MET A 23 32.70 -26.87 -69.95
C MET A 23 33.18 -26.46 -68.55
N GLN A 24 34.48 -26.24 -68.35
CA GLN A 24 35.03 -25.76 -67.07
C GLN A 24 34.47 -24.38 -66.69
N LYS A 25 34.35 -23.44 -67.64
CA LYS A 25 33.69 -22.14 -67.40
C LYS A 25 32.20 -22.30 -67.06
N GLY A 26 31.49 -23.23 -67.68
CA GLY A 26 30.08 -23.52 -67.39
C GLY A 26 29.85 -24.12 -66.00
N VAL A 27 30.72 -25.02 -65.56
CA VAL A 27 30.70 -25.62 -64.21
C VAL A 27 31.06 -24.55 -63.15
N ALA A 28 32.09 -23.74 -63.39
CA ALA A 28 32.48 -22.64 -62.51
C ALA A 28 31.36 -21.58 -62.40
N MET A 29 30.66 -21.25 -63.49
CA MET A 29 29.50 -20.34 -63.43
C MET A 29 28.30 -20.94 -62.68
N LYS A 30 28.01 -22.24 -62.84
CA LYS A 30 26.95 -22.92 -62.07
C LYS A 30 27.29 -22.97 -60.58
N GLN A 31 28.54 -23.26 -60.20
CA GLN A 31 28.99 -23.22 -58.81
C GLN A 31 28.94 -21.80 -58.22
N LYS A 32 29.37 -20.78 -58.98
CA LYS A 32 29.29 -19.38 -58.56
C LYS A 32 27.84 -18.89 -58.40
N LYS A 33 26.92 -19.34 -59.27
CA LYS A 33 25.47 -19.05 -59.16
C LYS A 33 24.83 -19.77 -57.97
N LYS A 34 25.17 -21.04 -57.72
CA LYS A 34 24.74 -21.78 -56.51
C LYS A 34 25.25 -21.13 -55.23
N GLY A 35 26.54 -20.75 -55.17
CA GLY A 35 27.11 -20.04 -54.03
C GLY A 35 26.45 -18.68 -53.78
N ARG A 36 26.10 -17.95 -54.86
CA ARG A 36 25.37 -16.68 -54.76
C ARG A 36 23.93 -16.85 -54.27
N ILE A 37 23.25 -17.93 -54.69
CA ILE A 37 21.90 -18.26 -54.19
C ILE A 37 21.97 -18.61 -52.69
N ILE A 38 22.90 -19.48 -52.28
CA ILE A 38 23.09 -19.86 -50.87
C ILE A 38 23.40 -18.62 -50.01
N ALA A 39 24.27 -17.73 -50.47
CA ALA A 39 24.58 -16.49 -49.78
C ALA A 39 23.36 -15.57 -49.64
N VAL A 40 22.57 -15.41 -50.71
CA VAL A 40 21.34 -14.60 -50.67
C VAL A 40 20.29 -15.22 -49.74
N THR A 41 20.14 -16.54 -49.74
CA THR A 41 19.22 -17.24 -48.82
C THR A 41 19.69 -17.13 -47.37
N ALA A 42 20.99 -17.26 -47.10
CA ALA A 42 21.54 -17.08 -45.75
C ALA A 42 21.33 -15.63 -45.25
N VAL A 43 21.57 -14.63 -46.10
CA VAL A 43 21.29 -13.23 -45.77
C VAL A 43 19.79 -13.01 -45.53
N ALA A 44 18.91 -13.59 -46.35
CA ALA A 44 17.47 -13.50 -46.16
C ALA A 44 17.01 -14.12 -44.83
N VAL A 45 17.56 -15.29 -44.45
CA VAL A 45 17.27 -15.93 -43.14
C VAL A 45 17.74 -15.04 -41.99
N VAL A 46 18.94 -14.46 -42.08
CA VAL A 46 19.44 -13.52 -41.06
C VAL A 46 18.56 -12.28 -40.96
N VAL A 47 18.15 -11.69 -42.09
CA VAL A 47 17.24 -10.53 -42.11
C VAL A 47 15.89 -10.90 -41.49
N VAL A 48 15.32 -12.05 -41.83
CA VAL A 48 14.07 -12.52 -41.22
C VAL A 48 14.24 -12.73 -39.72
N ALA A 49 15.34 -13.35 -39.28
CA ALA A 49 15.62 -13.54 -37.86
C ALA A 49 15.77 -12.21 -37.10
N ILE A 50 16.44 -11.22 -37.70
CA ILE A 50 16.54 -9.86 -37.14
C ILE A 50 15.16 -9.21 -37.07
N VAL A 51 14.35 -9.29 -38.13
CA VAL A 51 12.99 -8.74 -38.14
C VAL A 51 12.12 -9.39 -37.06
N VAL A 52 12.17 -10.72 -36.92
CA VAL A 52 11.45 -11.44 -35.86
C VAL A 52 11.94 -11.03 -34.48
N ALA A 53 13.26 -10.90 -34.28
CA ALA A 53 13.82 -10.42 -33.01
C ALA A 53 13.40 -8.99 -32.68
N VAL A 54 13.40 -8.08 -33.67
CA VAL A 54 12.94 -6.70 -33.49
C VAL A 54 11.45 -6.65 -33.17
N ILE A 55 10.61 -7.43 -33.88
CA ILE A 55 9.18 -7.52 -33.59
C ILE A 55 8.98 -8.07 -32.18
N PHE A 56 9.73 -9.09 -31.78
CA PHE A 56 9.67 -9.65 -30.43
C PHE A 56 10.05 -8.59 -29.38
N ILE A 57 11.18 -7.89 -29.55
CA ILE A 57 11.62 -6.83 -28.63
C ILE A 57 10.57 -5.71 -28.53
N MET A 58 10.05 -5.25 -29.67
CA MET A 58 9.02 -4.22 -29.72
C MET A 58 7.74 -4.66 -29.00
N THR A 59 7.31 -5.91 -29.22
CA THR A 59 6.08 -6.43 -28.61
C THR A 59 6.27 -6.69 -27.12
N ARG A 60 7.40 -7.28 -26.73
CA ARG A 60 7.71 -7.70 -25.36
C ARG A 60 7.97 -6.53 -24.42
N TYR A 61 8.72 -5.52 -24.87
CA TYR A 61 9.21 -4.46 -23.96
C TYR A 61 8.53 -3.11 -24.19
N PHE A 62 8.38 -2.70 -25.46
CA PHE A 62 7.92 -1.35 -25.78
C PHE A 62 6.39 -1.25 -25.90
N ASN A 63 5.74 -2.23 -26.51
CA ASN A 63 4.29 -2.22 -26.76
C ASN A 63 3.50 -3.04 -25.73
N TYR A 64 4.17 -3.61 -24.71
CA TYR A 64 3.51 -4.40 -23.68
C TYR A 64 2.60 -3.51 -22.83
N SER A 65 1.31 -3.81 -22.85
CA SER A 65 0.26 -2.97 -22.24
C SER A 65 -0.83 -3.80 -21.56
N GLU A 66 -0.59 -5.09 -21.33
CA GLU A 66 -1.54 -5.98 -20.64
C GLU A 66 -1.93 -5.43 -19.27
N TYR A 67 -1.00 -4.78 -18.55
CA TYR A 67 -1.28 -4.19 -17.24
C TYR A 67 -2.39 -3.12 -17.27
N LYS A 68 -2.55 -2.40 -18.38
CA LYS A 68 -3.50 -1.27 -18.47
C LYS A 68 -4.96 -1.70 -18.35
N GLN A 69 -5.27 -2.98 -18.62
CA GLN A 69 -6.63 -3.49 -18.52
C GLN A 69 -7.09 -3.66 -17.06
N TYR A 70 -6.15 -3.62 -16.11
CA TYR A 70 -6.44 -3.76 -14.68
C TYR A 70 -6.58 -2.42 -13.96
N LEU A 71 -6.21 -1.32 -14.62
CA LEU A 71 -6.30 0.01 -14.03
C LEU A 71 -7.75 0.44 -13.94
N THR A 72 -8.18 0.85 -12.76
CA THR A 72 -9.55 1.34 -12.56
C THR A 72 -9.66 2.84 -12.86
N SER A 73 -10.89 3.30 -13.00
CA SER A 73 -11.23 4.71 -13.14
C SER A 73 -12.58 4.92 -12.46
N TYR A 74 -12.79 6.08 -11.86
CA TYR A 74 -14.03 6.39 -11.15
C TYR A 74 -14.85 7.45 -11.88
N GLU A 75 -16.16 7.36 -11.74
CA GLU A 75 -17.10 8.36 -12.25
C GLU A 75 -17.55 9.29 -11.12
N LEU A 76 -17.82 10.54 -11.47
CA LEU A 76 -18.29 11.54 -10.53
C LEU A 76 -19.79 11.71 -10.65
N GLU A 77 -20.47 11.69 -9.52
CA GLU A 77 -21.84 12.17 -9.43
C GLU A 77 -21.89 13.68 -9.69
N GLU A 78 -22.86 14.11 -10.51
CA GLU A 78 -23.18 15.53 -10.68
C GLU A 78 -23.88 16.07 -9.43
N GLY A 79 -23.29 17.09 -8.80
CA GLY A 79 -23.91 17.78 -7.69
C GLY A 79 -25.03 18.73 -8.12
N SER A 80 -26.02 18.91 -7.25
CA SER A 80 -27.14 19.85 -7.45
C SER A 80 -27.09 21.02 -6.47
N GLU A 81 -27.94 22.04 -6.66
CA GLU A 81 -28.04 23.18 -5.74
C GLU A 81 -28.37 22.70 -4.31
N PHE A 82 -27.49 23.01 -3.34
CA PHE A 82 -27.70 22.61 -1.95
C PHE A 82 -28.90 23.33 -1.31
N LYS A 83 -29.83 22.54 -0.77
CA LYS A 83 -30.95 23.02 0.05
C LYS A 83 -31.03 22.17 1.31
N PRO A 84 -30.99 22.78 2.51
CA PRO A 84 -31.09 22.03 3.75
C PRO A 84 -32.36 21.18 3.81
N LEU A 85 -32.24 19.97 4.34
CA LEU A 85 -33.38 19.12 4.62
C LEU A 85 -34.19 19.69 5.80
N SER A 86 -35.49 19.36 5.83
CA SER A 86 -36.33 19.73 6.97
C SER A 86 -35.95 18.89 8.18
N ASP A 87 -35.51 19.56 9.25
CA ASP A 87 -35.14 18.89 10.50
C ASP A 87 -36.21 19.09 11.58
N ALA A 88 -36.78 17.99 12.08
CA ALA A 88 -37.79 18.03 13.14
C ALA A 88 -37.18 18.30 14.53
N SER A 89 -35.89 18.02 14.71
CA SER A 89 -35.12 18.22 15.94
C SER A 89 -33.75 18.78 15.58
N ALA A 90 -33.52 20.08 15.80
CA ALA A 90 -32.22 20.70 15.56
C ALA A 90 -31.19 20.18 16.59
N ASP A 91 -30.66 18.97 16.35
CA ASP A 91 -29.82 18.22 17.29
C ASP A 91 -28.40 18.79 17.40
N VAL A 92 -27.96 19.58 16.41
CA VAL A 92 -26.65 20.25 16.38
C VAL A 92 -26.84 21.76 16.27
N GLU A 93 -26.46 22.49 17.31
CA GLU A 93 -26.60 23.96 17.37
C GLU A 93 -25.75 24.64 16.27
N GLY A 94 -26.34 25.60 15.56
CA GLY A 94 -25.65 26.39 14.53
C GLY A 94 -25.43 25.67 13.19
N MET A 95 -25.92 24.43 13.04
CA MET A 95 -25.81 23.66 11.80
C MET A 95 -27.18 23.33 11.19
N VAL A 96 -27.18 22.99 9.90
CA VAL A 96 -28.36 22.56 9.15
C VAL A 96 -28.23 21.13 8.68
N LEU A 97 -29.35 20.41 8.54
CA LEU A 97 -29.37 19.01 8.12
C LEU A 97 -29.08 18.91 6.62
N ALA A 98 -28.03 18.16 6.26
CA ALA A 98 -27.60 17.92 4.89
C ALA A 98 -28.07 16.55 4.36
N ALA A 99 -27.98 15.50 5.18
CA ALA A 99 -28.43 14.16 4.84
C ALA A 99 -28.89 13.39 6.08
N GLU A 100 -29.75 12.38 5.90
CA GLU A 100 -30.26 11.54 6.98
C GLU A 100 -30.57 10.14 6.45
N ASN A 101 -30.12 9.11 7.16
CA ASN A 101 -30.50 7.70 6.93
C ASN A 101 -31.12 7.12 8.21
N ASP A 102 -31.36 5.81 8.29
CA ASP A 102 -32.03 5.20 9.45
C ASP A 102 -31.27 5.37 10.78
N SER A 103 -29.94 5.50 10.73
CA SER A 103 -29.05 5.48 11.91
C SER A 103 -28.39 6.82 12.20
N LEU A 104 -28.14 7.64 11.18
CA LEU A 104 -27.30 8.82 11.24
C LEU A 104 -27.98 10.06 10.64
N LYS A 105 -27.61 11.22 11.16
CA LYS A 105 -27.85 12.53 10.54
C LYS A 105 -26.52 13.22 10.25
N LEU A 106 -26.35 13.74 9.05
CA LEU A 106 -25.21 14.56 8.65
C LEU A 106 -25.63 16.04 8.68
N TYR A 107 -25.00 16.79 9.56
CA TYR A 107 -25.17 18.23 9.70
C TYR A 107 -24.01 18.97 9.07
N THR A 108 -24.27 20.19 8.63
CA THR A 108 -23.24 21.08 8.12
C THR A 108 -23.47 22.53 8.50
N ASN A 109 -22.40 23.31 8.63
CA ASN A 109 -22.46 24.76 8.68
C ASN A 109 -22.15 25.34 7.28
N PRO A 110 -23.12 25.95 6.59
CA PRO A 110 -22.90 26.48 5.24
C PRO A 110 -21.96 27.70 5.21
N GLU A 111 -21.66 28.33 6.34
CA GLU A 111 -20.73 29.46 6.44
C GLU A 111 -19.29 29.02 6.72
N THR A 112 -19.10 27.92 7.46
CA THR A 112 -17.76 27.44 7.87
C THR A 112 -17.34 26.12 7.23
N SER A 113 -18.23 25.46 6.49
CA SER A 113 -18.05 24.11 5.92
C SER A 113 -17.79 22.99 6.93
N GLU A 114 -17.94 23.27 8.23
CA GLU A 114 -17.88 22.27 9.28
C GLU A 114 -19.00 21.25 9.09
N ILE A 115 -18.71 19.98 9.38
CA ILE A 115 -19.71 18.92 9.42
C ILE A 115 -19.76 18.28 10.80
N ALA A 116 -20.93 17.74 11.12
CA ALA A 116 -21.14 16.95 12.33
C ALA A 116 -22.01 15.74 12.00
N VAL A 117 -21.65 14.58 12.53
CA VAL A 117 -22.44 13.35 12.40
C VAL A 117 -23.10 13.08 13.74
N TYR A 118 -24.43 13.00 13.73
CA TYR A 118 -25.24 12.66 14.88
C TYR A 118 -25.71 11.21 14.78
N GLU A 119 -25.37 10.40 15.78
CA GLU A 119 -25.89 9.05 15.96
C GLU A 119 -27.26 9.08 16.64
N LYS A 120 -28.29 8.59 15.95
CA LYS A 120 -29.66 8.57 16.49
C LYS A 120 -29.83 7.63 17.69
N ALA A 121 -29.06 6.55 17.74
CA ALA A 121 -29.18 5.52 18.77
C ALA A 121 -28.57 5.96 20.11
N SER A 122 -27.38 6.56 20.07
CA SER A 122 -26.63 6.98 21.26
C SER A 122 -26.85 8.45 21.62
N GLY A 123 -27.22 9.29 20.64
CA GLY A 123 -27.27 10.74 20.77
C GLY A 123 -25.89 11.40 20.70
N ASN A 124 -24.83 10.64 20.38
CA ASN A 124 -23.47 11.16 20.26
C ASN A 124 -23.31 12.00 18.99
N ILE A 125 -22.42 12.99 19.06
CA ILE A 125 -22.08 13.85 17.92
C ILE A 125 -20.57 13.82 17.71
N THR A 126 -20.15 13.51 16.49
CA THR A 126 -18.75 13.61 16.06
C THR A 126 -18.58 14.79 15.11
N TYR A 127 -17.70 15.72 15.44
CA TYR A 127 -17.46 16.96 14.69
C TYR A 127 -16.20 16.86 13.83
N SER A 128 -16.18 17.54 12.68
CA SER A 128 -14.96 17.73 11.86
C SER A 128 -13.91 18.61 12.51
N ASN A 129 -14.35 19.50 13.40
CA ASN A 129 -13.52 20.49 14.07
C ASN A 129 -13.82 20.49 15.57
N PRO A 130 -12.82 20.70 16.44
CA PRO A 130 -13.06 20.66 17.88
C PRO A 130 -13.98 21.81 18.33
N VAL A 131 -14.98 21.53 19.15
CA VAL A 131 -16.02 22.49 19.56
C VAL A 131 -15.45 23.66 20.38
N GLU A 132 -14.57 23.38 21.33
CA GLU A 132 -13.99 24.39 22.24
C GLU A 132 -12.65 24.97 21.75
N ARG A 133 -12.35 24.88 20.45
CA ARG A 133 -11.06 25.28 19.85
C ARG A 133 -10.67 26.73 20.10
N GLU A 134 -11.63 27.63 20.28
CA GLU A 134 -11.36 29.03 20.60
C GLU A 134 -10.67 29.20 21.96
N ALA A 135 -10.99 28.34 22.93
CA ALA A 135 -10.38 28.33 24.27
C ALA A 135 -8.97 27.70 24.30
N ASP A 136 -8.49 27.13 23.19
CA ASP A 136 -7.16 26.53 23.10
C ASP A 136 -6.05 27.58 23.33
N THR A 137 -5.24 27.36 24.36
CA THR A 137 -4.12 28.22 24.76
C THR A 137 -2.75 27.74 24.27
N VAL A 138 -2.68 26.53 23.69
CA VAL A 138 -1.45 25.90 23.20
C VAL A 138 -1.23 26.24 21.72
N ALA A 139 -2.28 26.14 20.92
CA ALA A 139 -2.23 26.40 19.49
C ALA A 139 -1.98 27.89 19.20
N SER A 140 -1.03 28.17 18.30
CA SER A 140 -0.71 29.52 17.85
C SER A 140 -0.36 29.55 16.37
N GLY A 141 -0.49 30.72 15.74
CA GLY A 141 -0.25 30.90 14.30
C GLY A 141 -1.02 29.89 13.45
N VAL A 142 -0.34 29.25 12.50
CA VAL A 142 -0.92 28.23 11.60
C VAL A 142 -1.59 27.09 12.36
N ASN A 143 -1.06 26.67 13.53
CA ASN A 143 -1.67 25.60 14.31
C ASN A 143 -3.06 26.00 14.86
N LYS A 144 -3.29 27.29 15.15
CA LYS A 144 -4.61 27.78 15.57
C LYS A 144 -5.60 27.79 14.39
N SER A 145 -5.13 28.16 13.21
CA SER A 145 -5.92 28.08 11.97
C SER A 145 -6.30 26.64 11.62
N LEU A 146 -5.37 25.69 11.78
CA LEU A 146 -5.64 24.27 11.53
C LEU A 146 -6.78 23.71 12.41
N LEU A 147 -7.03 24.26 13.61
CA LEU A 147 -8.19 23.86 14.42
C LEU A 147 -9.54 24.16 13.74
N ASN A 148 -9.58 25.11 12.83
CA ASN A 148 -10.75 25.50 12.05
C ASN A 148 -10.76 24.89 10.63
N SER A 149 -9.76 24.07 10.29
CA SER A 149 -9.60 23.49 8.96
C SER A 149 -10.20 22.09 8.86
N THR A 150 -10.82 21.77 7.72
CA THR A 150 -11.23 20.40 7.35
C THR A 150 -10.30 19.78 6.29
N LEU A 151 -9.45 20.60 5.67
CA LEU A 151 -8.53 20.20 4.60
C LEU A 151 -7.21 20.99 4.69
N ASP A 152 -6.08 20.28 4.68
CA ASP A 152 -4.74 20.88 4.56
C ASP A 152 -4.00 20.30 3.34
N VAL A 153 -3.59 21.18 2.43
CA VAL A 153 -2.92 20.83 1.16
C VAL A 153 -1.44 21.12 1.30
N ILE A 154 -0.61 20.09 1.15
CA ILE A 154 0.84 20.22 1.15
C ILE A 154 1.33 20.29 -0.29
N TYR A 155 2.11 21.33 -0.60
CA TYR A 155 2.60 21.58 -1.94
C TYR A 155 4.05 22.08 -1.94
N TYR A 156 4.68 22.05 -3.11
CA TYR A 156 5.96 22.70 -3.36
C TYR A 156 5.73 23.92 -4.25
N ASN A 157 6.31 25.07 -3.87
CA ASN A 157 6.25 26.28 -4.70
C ASN A 157 7.27 26.23 -5.84
N SER A 158 7.30 27.23 -6.73
CA SER A 158 8.21 27.23 -7.88
C SER A 158 9.69 27.29 -7.48
N ALA A 159 9.98 27.78 -6.27
CA ALA A 159 11.30 27.72 -5.64
C ALA A 159 11.68 26.34 -5.06
N GLY A 160 10.80 25.34 -5.13
CA GLY A 160 11.04 23.99 -4.59
C GLY A 160 10.99 23.91 -3.06
N ASN A 161 10.41 24.90 -2.39
CA ASN A 161 10.18 24.86 -0.94
C ASN A 161 8.83 24.22 -0.64
N ARG A 162 8.80 23.33 0.37
CA ARG A 162 7.57 22.75 0.90
C ARG A 162 6.78 23.81 1.67
N ALA A 163 5.49 23.93 1.36
CA ALA A 163 4.53 24.82 2.01
C ALA A 163 3.18 24.11 2.18
N SER A 164 2.25 24.76 2.89
CA SER A 164 0.90 24.24 3.12
C SER A 164 -0.16 25.33 2.98
N MET A 165 -1.33 24.97 2.47
CA MET A 165 -2.54 25.81 2.41
C MET A 165 -3.68 25.05 3.07
N ASN A 166 -4.25 25.62 4.12
CA ASN A 166 -5.44 25.08 4.78
C ASN A 166 -6.69 25.79 4.28
N ASN A 167 -7.83 25.08 4.22
CA ASN A 167 -9.06 25.66 3.69
C ASN A 167 -9.68 26.74 4.57
N TYR A 168 -9.34 26.81 5.86
CA TYR A 168 -9.79 27.89 6.72
C TYR A 168 -9.20 29.24 6.30
N ASP A 169 -7.87 29.36 6.31
CA ASP A 169 -7.16 30.61 6.01
C ASP A 169 -7.30 31.01 4.54
N MET A 170 -7.38 30.04 3.62
CA MET A 170 -7.28 30.29 2.17
C MET A 170 -8.62 30.24 1.44
N SER A 171 -9.71 29.83 2.11
CA SER A 171 -11.02 29.72 1.45
C SER A 171 -12.16 30.21 2.34
N ILE A 172 -12.37 29.62 3.52
CA ILE A 172 -13.52 29.89 4.40
C ILE A 172 -13.53 31.36 4.85
N GLN A 173 -12.39 31.90 5.30
CA GLN A 173 -12.28 33.30 5.72
C GLN A 173 -12.66 34.32 4.63
N TYR A 174 -12.61 33.91 3.37
CA TYR A 174 -12.89 34.75 2.20
C TYR A 174 -14.20 34.39 1.48
N GLY A 175 -14.90 33.35 1.94
CA GLY A 175 -16.09 32.79 1.29
C GLY A 175 -15.79 32.26 -0.12
N GLN A 176 -14.61 31.64 -0.32
CA GLN A 176 -14.17 31.08 -1.60
C GLN A 176 -14.43 29.57 -1.69
N PHE A 177 -15.67 29.15 -1.44
CA PHE A 177 -16.10 27.77 -1.60
C PHE A 177 -17.52 27.70 -2.14
N GLU A 178 -17.83 26.59 -2.80
CA GLU A 178 -19.17 26.24 -3.26
C GLU A 178 -19.69 25.01 -2.52
N VAL A 179 -21.01 24.91 -2.42
CA VAL A 179 -21.70 23.80 -1.77
C VAL A 179 -22.73 23.19 -2.71
N GLN A 180 -22.70 21.87 -2.86
CA GLN A 180 -23.60 21.11 -3.71
C GLN A 180 -24.24 19.98 -2.91
N ALA A 181 -25.52 19.67 -3.19
CA ALA A 181 -26.18 18.48 -2.66
C ALA A 181 -25.79 17.25 -3.50
N LEU A 182 -25.54 16.14 -2.81
CA LEU A 182 -25.33 14.81 -3.36
C LEU A 182 -26.44 13.86 -2.86
N GLU A 183 -26.60 12.71 -3.50
CA GLU A 183 -27.40 11.63 -2.93
C GLU A 183 -26.82 11.22 -1.56
N ASN A 184 -27.65 11.31 -0.52
CA ASN A 184 -27.30 11.03 0.88
C ASN A 184 -26.06 11.81 1.38
N GLY A 185 -25.78 12.99 0.83
CA GLY A 185 -24.56 13.70 1.15
C GLY A 185 -24.49 15.16 0.69
N ILE A 186 -23.29 15.72 0.85
CA ILE A 186 -22.96 17.10 0.49
C ILE A 186 -21.54 17.16 -0.06
N ARG A 187 -21.32 18.05 -1.03
CA ARG A 187 -20.01 18.33 -1.64
C ARG A 187 -19.61 19.76 -1.37
N TYR A 188 -18.36 19.95 -0.97
CA TYR A 188 -17.70 21.25 -0.90
C TYR A 188 -16.62 21.35 -1.97
N ILE A 189 -16.61 22.46 -2.71
CA ILE A 189 -15.56 22.78 -3.68
C ILE A 189 -14.83 24.01 -3.15
N TYR A 190 -13.61 23.81 -2.64
CA TYR A 190 -12.81 24.88 -2.06
C TYR A 190 -11.88 25.48 -3.11
N THR A 191 -11.85 26.81 -3.20
CA THR A 191 -10.78 27.54 -3.89
C THR A 191 -9.82 28.08 -2.83
N LEU A 192 -8.62 27.50 -2.77
CA LEU A 192 -7.53 27.85 -1.85
C LEU A 192 -6.63 28.88 -2.55
N GLU A 193 -6.83 30.15 -2.26
CA GLU A 193 -6.05 31.25 -2.84
C GLU A 193 -5.89 32.33 -1.77
N ASN A 194 -4.73 32.97 -1.72
CA ASN A 194 -4.60 34.19 -0.93
C ASN A 194 -5.09 35.39 -1.78
N PRO A 195 -6.20 36.06 -1.41
CA PRO A 195 -6.70 37.21 -2.16
C PRO A 195 -5.70 38.37 -2.24
N ALA A 196 -4.74 38.43 -1.30
CA ALA A 196 -3.64 39.39 -1.32
C ALA A 196 -2.69 39.17 -2.52
N ASN A 197 -2.59 37.95 -3.05
CA ASN A 197 -1.85 37.61 -4.28
C ASN A 197 -2.70 37.87 -5.55
N SER A 198 -4.00 38.03 -5.39
CA SER A 198 -4.98 38.33 -6.45
C SER A 198 -5.18 39.85 -6.56
N THR A 199 -4.10 40.61 -6.69
CA THR A 199 -4.18 42.06 -6.88
C THR A 199 -4.78 42.44 -8.25
N GLY A 200 -5.02 41.46 -9.13
CA GLY A 200 -5.48 41.70 -10.50
C GLY A 200 -4.41 42.44 -11.29
N ILE A 201 -4.75 43.63 -11.78
CA ILE A 201 -3.80 44.52 -12.46
C ILE A 201 -3.16 45.54 -11.50
N ILE A 202 -3.43 45.48 -10.19
CA ILE A 202 -2.82 46.39 -9.22
C ILE A 202 -1.41 45.87 -8.88
N PRO A 203 -0.34 46.63 -9.18
CA PRO A 203 0.99 46.17 -8.86
C PRO A 203 1.26 46.28 -7.34
N THR A 204 1.96 45.30 -6.76
CA THR A 204 2.34 45.34 -5.34
C THR A 204 3.40 46.40 -5.05
N GLN A 205 4.10 46.83 -6.10
CA GLN A 205 5.02 47.97 -6.09
C GLN A 205 4.87 48.79 -7.38
N ILE A 206 4.96 50.12 -7.30
CA ILE A 206 4.89 51.01 -8.48
C ILE A 206 5.76 52.23 -8.25
N SER A 207 6.49 52.69 -9.27
CA SER A 207 7.33 53.88 -9.12
C SER A 207 6.48 55.12 -8.87
N GLU A 208 7.01 56.10 -8.13
CA GLU A 208 6.28 57.34 -7.84
C GLU A 208 5.83 58.05 -9.13
N GLU A 209 6.67 58.06 -10.16
CA GLU A 209 6.35 58.67 -11.46
C GLU A 209 5.19 57.94 -12.16
N ARG A 210 5.20 56.61 -12.16
CA ARG A 210 4.18 55.80 -12.86
C ARG A 210 2.85 55.82 -12.10
N LEU A 211 2.85 55.73 -10.77
CA LEU A 211 1.62 55.87 -9.98
C LEU A 211 0.99 57.25 -10.19
N GLN A 212 1.80 58.30 -10.23
CA GLN A 212 1.32 59.66 -10.44
C GLN A 212 0.70 59.81 -11.84
N THR A 213 1.43 59.44 -12.89
CA THR A 213 1.04 59.71 -14.29
C THR A 213 -0.02 58.75 -14.83
N LEU A 214 0.04 57.48 -14.47
CA LEU A 214 -0.88 56.46 -15.01
C LEU A 214 -2.20 56.40 -14.25
N ILE A 215 -2.19 56.74 -12.95
CA ILE A 215 -3.35 56.60 -12.06
C ILE A 215 -3.77 57.95 -11.47
N LEU A 216 -2.95 58.58 -10.62
CA LEU A 216 -3.40 59.69 -9.78
C LEU A 216 -3.83 60.93 -10.58
N ASP A 217 -3.16 61.24 -11.69
CA ASP A 217 -3.46 62.39 -12.56
C ASP A 217 -4.78 62.22 -13.35
N LYS A 218 -5.28 60.99 -13.45
CA LYS A 218 -6.53 60.66 -14.16
C LYS A 218 -7.75 60.62 -13.24
N LEU A 219 -7.54 60.75 -11.92
CA LEU A 219 -8.58 60.71 -10.90
C LEU A 219 -8.95 62.11 -10.40
N SER A 220 -10.14 62.23 -9.80
CA SER A 220 -10.52 63.46 -9.09
C SER A 220 -9.59 63.70 -7.88
N GLU A 221 -9.41 64.96 -7.44
CA GLU A 221 -8.54 65.25 -6.27
C GLU A 221 -8.89 64.46 -5.00
N ARG A 222 -10.16 64.08 -4.85
CA ARG A 222 -10.65 63.28 -3.72
C ARG A 222 -10.29 61.81 -3.89
N ASP A 223 -10.47 61.27 -5.07
CA ASP A 223 -10.22 59.87 -5.38
C ASP A 223 -8.72 59.59 -5.46
N ALA A 224 -7.93 60.50 -6.03
CA ALA A 224 -6.47 60.44 -6.04
C ALA A 224 -5.88 60.42 -4.62
N ARG A 225 -6.39 61.24 -3.69
CA ARG A 225 -5.96 61.20 -2.27
C ARG A 225 -6.30 59.87 -1.60
N THR A 226 -7.47 59.32 -1.89
CA THR A 226 -7.92 58.03 -1.36
C THR A 226 -7.10 56.88 -1.92
N MET A 227 -6.81 56.91 -3.23
CA MET A 227 -6.02 55.92 -3.95
C MET A 227 -4.56 55.92 -3.48
N LYS A 228 -3.95 57.11 -3.36
CA LYS A 228 -2.58 57.27 -2.84
C LYS A 228 -2.44 56.75 -1.42
N GLY A 229 -3.47 56.89 -0.58
CA GLY A 229 -3.49 56.35 0.79
C GLY A 229 -3.50 54.82 0.88
N ARG A 230 -3.71 54.10 -0.22
CA ARG A 230 -3.59 52.63 -0.29
C ARG A 230 -2.16 52.15 -0.47
N PHE A 231 -1.22 53.06 -0.72
CA PHE A 231 0.20 52.74 -0.90
C PHE A 231 1.08 53.48 0.12
N THR A 232 2.23 52.90 0.44
CA THR A 232 3.26 53.49 1.30
C THR A 232 4.54 53.69 0.51
N LEU A 233 5.07 54.92 0.52
CA LEU A 233 6.33 55.27 -0.15
C LEU A 233 7.54 54.78 0.68
N ARG A 234 8.42 53.99 0.07
CA ARG A 234 9.75 53.61 0.61
C ARG A 234 10.77 53.66 -0.52
N ASP A 235 11.91 54.33 -0.29
CA ASP A 235 13.02 54.42 -1.26
C ASP A 235 12.64 54.82 -2.70
N GLY A 236 11.63 55.67 -2.87
CA GLY A 236 11.16 56.17 -4.17
C GLY A 236 10.16 55.26 -4.90
N VAL A 237 9.73 54.17 -4.26
CA VAL A 237 8.73 53.22 -4.77
C VAL A 237 7.53 53.16 -3.82
N TYR A 238 6.32 53.18 -4.37
CA TYR A 238 5.10 52.97 -3.60
C TYR A 238 4.80 51.49 -3.50
N TYR A 239 4.67 50.99 -2.27
CA TYR A 239 4.28 49.61 -1.97
C TYR A 239 2.81 49.57 -1.57
N LEU A 240 2.06 48.61 -2.09
CA LEU A 240 0.65 48.42 -1.74
C LEU A 240 0.53 48.02 -0.25
N ASN A 241 -0.36 48.67 0.49
CA ASN A 241 -0.54 48.41 1.92
C ASN A 241 -1.24 47.07 2.15
N GLU A 242 -0.83 46.32 3.18
CA GLU A 242 -1.48 45.04 3.57
C GLU A 242 -3.00 45.20 3.80
N ASP A 243 -3.44 46.26 4.46
CA ASP A 243 -4.87 46.56 4.67
C ASP A 243 -5.65 46.76 3.36
N ALA A 244 -4.97 47.20 2.30
CA ALA A 244 -5.55 47.32 0.96
C ALA A 244 -5.61 45.95 0.28
N MET A 245 -4.56 45.14 0.42
CA MET A 245 -4.48 43.76 -0.10
C MET A 245 -5.55 42.84 0.50
N ASN A 246 -5.84 43.01 1.79
CA ASN A 246 -6.80 42.16 2.52
C ASN A 246 -8.28 42.56 2.34
N SER A 247 -8.59 43.61 1.56
CA SER A 247 -9.95 44.11 1.37
C SER A 247 -10.54 43.70 0.02
N ARG A 248 -11.40 42.68 -0.05
CA ARG A 248 -12.05 42.24 -1.32
C ARG A 248 -12.78 43.37 -2.05
N VAL A 249 -13.64 44.10 -1.34
CA VAL A 249 -14.40 45.23 -1.93
C VAL A 249 -13.48 46.41 -2.25
N GLY A 250 -12.42 46.61 -1.46
CA GLY A 250 -11.39 47.59 -1.75
C GLY A 250 -10.64 47.26 -3.04
N MET A 251 -10.20 46.01 -3.18
CA MET A 251 -9.42 45.51 -4.32
C MET A 251 -10.23 45.51 -5.61
N GLN A 252 -11.50 45.08 -5.57
CA GLN A 252 -12.40 45.16 -6.75
C GLN A 252 -12.58 46.60 -7.23
N ARG A 253 -12.75 47.56 -6.30
CA ARG A 253 -12.84 48.99 -6.65
C ARG A 253 -11.53 49.52 -7.19
N MET A 254 -10.41 49.09 -6.62
CA MET A 254 -9.08 49.48 -7.09
C MET A 254 -8.83 48.96 -8.51
N ASN A 255 -9.09 47.68 -8.78
CA ASN A 255 -8.99 47.09 -10.11
C ASN A 255 -9.85 47.84 -11.12
N ALA A 256 -11.13 48.07 -10.83
CA ALA A 256 -12.00 48.87 -11.68
C ALA A 256 -11.46 50.29 -11.92
N THR A 257 -10.89 50.93 -10.89
CA THR A 257 -10.29 52.27 -10.99
C THR A 257 -9.03 52.27 -11.87
N PHE A 258 -8.17 51.25 -11.75
CA PHE A 258 -6.97 51.12 -12.58
C PHE A 258 -7.33 50.85 -14.05
N GLU A 259 -8.33 49.99 -14.29
CA GLU A 259 -8.87 49.74 -15.64
C GLU A 259 -9.50 51.01 -16.24
N GLU A 260 -10.29 51.77 -15.47
CA GLU A 260 -10.85 53.06 -15.90
C GLU A 260 -9.78 54.10 -16.23
N CYS A 261 -8.67 54.10 -15.49
CA CYS A 261 -7.48 54.90 -15.78
C CYS A 261 -6.71 54.41 -17.02
N GLY A 262 -7.06 53.27 -17.60
CA GLY A 262 -6.40 52.68 -18.76
C GLY A 262 -5.03 52.06 -18.42
N TYR A 263 -4.85 51.59 -17.19
CA TYR A 263 -3.69 50.79 -16.78
C TYR A 263 -3.81 49.38 -17.36
N THR A 264 -2.75 48.88 -17.97
CA THR A 264 -2.79 47.61 -18.76
C THR A 264 -1.97 46.50 -18.11
N GLU A 265 -2.13 45.26 -18.58
CA GLU A 265 -1.26 44.14 -18.17
C GLU A 265 0.22 44.37 -18.54
N GLU A 266 0.50 45.08 -19.64
CA GLU A 266 1.87 45.47 -20.00
C GLU A 266 2.45 46.45 -18.98
N ASP A 267 1.65 47.40 -18.49
CA ASP A 267 2.06 48.33 -17.43
C ASP A 267 2.33 47.62 -16.11
N TYR A 268 1.47 46.65 -15.76
CA TYR A 268 1.64 45.80 -14.59
C TYR A 268 2.96 45.02 -14.65
N ALA A 269 3.27 44.40 -15.80
CA ALA A 269 4.50 43.64 -15.98
C ALA A 269 5.77 44.51 -15.83
N ILE A 270 5.73 45.77 -16.28
CA ILE A 270 6.83 46.74 -16.12
C ILE A 270 7.00 47.10 -14.64
N ASP A 271 5.90 47.37 -13.91
CA ASP A 271 5.96 47.77 -12.50
C ASP A 271 6.38 46.60 -11.58
N MET A 272 6.11 45.38 -12.00
CA MET A 272 6.51 44.15 -11.31
C MET A 272 7.88 43.61 -11.75
N GLU A 273 8.56 44.24 -12.71
CA GLU A 273 9.89 43.82 -13.18
C GLU A 273 10.93 43.97 -12.06
N GLY A 274 11.48 42.84 -11.59
CA GLY A 274 12.44 42.81 -10.48
C GLY A 274 11.81 42.84 -9.07
N ALA A 275 10.48 42.82 -8.96
CA ALA A 275 9.79 42.53 -7.70
C ALA A 275 10.06 41.08 -7.28
N GLU A 276 10.26 40.81 -5.98
CA GLU A 276 10.05 39.46 -5.46
C GLU A 276 8.55 39.15 -5.55
N GLY A 277 8.12 38.61 -6.68
CA GLY A 277 6.72 38.31 -6.93
C GLY A 277 6.21 37.26 -5.94
N SER A 278 5.11 37.55 -5.25
CA SER A 278 4.27 36.51 -4.67
C SER A 278 3.74 35.66 -5.82
N GLU A 279 4.11 34.39 -5.89
CA GLU A 279 3.51 33.47 -6.84
C GLU A 279 1.99 33.48 -6.65
N ASN A 280 1.24 33.73 -7.72
CA ASN A 280 -0.22 33.62 -7.69
C ASN A 280 -0.59 32.13 -7.76
N ILE A 281 -0.56 31.49 -6.59
CA ILE A 281 -0.88 30.08 -6.38
C ILE A 281 -2.34 29.98 -5.97
N SER A 282 -3.11 29.19 -6.72
CA SER A 282 -4.48 28.85 -6.38
C SER A 282 -4.70 27.35 -6.61
N PHE A 283 -5.41 26.71 -5.68
CA PHE A 283 -5.81 25.31 -5.80
C PHE A 283 -7.31 25.19 -5.65
N GLN A 284 -7.97 24.47 -6.56
CA GLN A 284 -9.34 24.01 -6.34
C GLN A 284 -9.31 22.56 -5.86
N VAL A 285 -9.97 22.27 -4.74
CA VAL A 285 -10.07 20.92 -4.18
C VAL A 285 -11.52 20.62 -3.79
N THR A 286 -12.01 19.45 -4.23
CA THR A 286 -13.38 18.99 -3.95
C THR A 286 -13.37 17.96 -2.82
N MET A 287 -14.33 18.06 -1.91
CA MET A 287 -14.57 17.09 -0.83
C MET A 287 -16.04 16.67 -0.80
N ASP A 288 -16.27 15.36 -0.82
CA ASP A 288 -17.60 14.74 -0.72
C ASP A 288 -17.78 14.12 0.66
N TYR A 289 -18.94 14.34 1.27
CA TYR A 289 -19.36 13.74 2.54
C TYR A 289 -20.67 12.99 2.30
N ARG A 290 -20.69 11.68 2.51
CA ARG A 290 -21.85 10.83 2.22
C ARG A 290 -22.16 9.90 3.38
N LEU A 291 -23.43 9.82 3.77
CA LEU A 291 -23.88 8.78 4.68
C LEU A 291 -23.98 7.45 3.92
N THR A 292 -23.35 6.43 4.48
CA THR A 292 -23.45 5.04 4.03
C THR A 292 -24.19 4.23 5.10
N ASP A 293 -24.55 2.99 4.76
CA ASP A 293 -25.12 2.08 5.76
C ASP A 293 -24.15 1.87 6.93
N ASP A 294 -22.84 1.92 6.67
CA ASP A 294 -21.79 1.60 7.62
C ASP A 294 -21.16 2.87 8.27
N GLY A 295 -21.65 4.08 7.96
CA GLY A 295 -21.23 5.32 8.62
C GLY A 295 -21.15 6.56 7.73
N LEU A 296 -20.04 7.29 7.78
CA LEU A 296 -19.74 8.46 6.94
C LEU A 296 -18.57 8.14 5.99
N ALA A 297 -18.79 8.20 4.68
CA ALA A 297 -17.73 8.21 3.67
C ALA A 297 -17.29 9.64 3.35
N VAL A 298 -15.99 9.88 3.35
CA VAL A 298 -15.38 11.17 3.00
C VAL A 298 -14.44 10.94 1.83
N SER A 299 -14.72 11.56 0.69
CA SER A 299 -13.98 11.34 -0.55
C SER A 299 -13.36 12.61 -1.12
N VAL A 300 -12.17 12.49 -1.69
CA VAL A 300 -11.49 13.53 -2.46
C VAL A 300 -11.21 13.01 -3.87
N PRO A 301 -12.01 13.40 -4.88
CA PRO A 301 -11.76 13.03 -6.26
C PRO A 301 -10.57 13.84 -6.81
N VAL A 302 -9.41 13.20 -6.96
CA VAL A 302 -8.16 13.89 -7.35
C VAL A 302 -8.26 14.48 -8.76
N ASN A 303 -9.06 13.91 -9.66
CA ASN A 303 -9.27 14.45 -11.01
C ASN A 303 -10.06 15.77 -11.05
N GLN A 304 -10.69 16.17 -9.94
CA GLN A 304 -11.32 17.49 -9.75
C GLN A 304 -10.36 18.51 -9.14
N ILE A 305 -9.10 18.13 -8.89
CA ILE A 305 -8.12 19.07 -8.39
C ILE A 305 -7.58 19.91 -9.55
N HIS A 306 -7.67 21.23 -9.39
CA HIS A 306 -7.11 22.17 -10.35
C HIS A 306 -5.99 22.98 -9.70
N GLU A 307 -4.81 22.91 -10.31
CA GLU A 307 -3.63 23.67 -9.89
C GLU A 307 -3.45 24.88 -10.79
N GLN A 308 -3.33 26.07 -10.20
CA GLN A 308 -2.95 27.31 -10.88
C GLN A 308 -1.60 27.81 -10.36
N GLY A 309 -0.74 28.23 -11.29
CA GLY A 309 0.64 28.61 -11.03
C GLY A 309 1.60 27.43 -11.19
N ASP A 310 2.86 27.64 -10.76
CA ASP A 310 3.92 26.63 -10.86
C ASP A 310 3.99 25.71 -9.63
N ALA A 311 3.13 25.94 -8.64
CA ALA A 311 3.07 25.15 -7.44
C ALA A 311 2.47 23.75 -7.69
N LYS A 312 2.96 22.76 -6.94
CA LYS A 312 2.63 21.35 -7.13
C LYS A 312 2.20 20.71 -5.83
N ILE A 313 0.92 20.32 -5.74
CA ILE A 313 0.36 19.55 -4.63
C ILE A 313 1.07 18.19 -4.57
N THR A 314 1.38 17.75 -3.36
CA THR A 314 2.03 16.45 -3.08
C THR A 314 1.22 15.60 -2.12
N ARG A 315 0.67 16.22 -1.06
CA ARG A 315 -0.13 15.51 -0.07
C ARG A 315 -1.41 16.26 0.28
N LEU A 316 -2.43 15.49 0.63
CA LEU A 316 -3.71 15.98 1.12
C LEU A 316 -3.97 15.40 2.50
N ARG A 317 -4.25 16.26 3.48
CA ARG A 317 -4.70 15.84 4.82
C ARG A 317 -6.19 16.06 4.91
N VAL A 318 -6.91 14.97 5.05
CA VAL A 318 -8.37 14.96 5.03
C VAL A 318 -8.87 14.85 6.46
N LEU A 319 -9.67 15.82 6.89
CA LEU A 319 -10.29 15.83 8.21
C LEU A 319 -9.33 15.57 9.38
N PRO A 320 -8.23 16.34 9.52
CA PRO A 320 -7.18 16.05 10.49
C PRO A 320 -7.64 16.06 11.96
N LEU A 321 -8.79 16.66 12.26
CA LEU A 321 -9.34 16.83 13.61
C LEU A 321 -10.74 16.23 13.78
N PHE A 322 -11.16 15.32 12.89
CA PHE A 322 -12.44 14.66 13.04
C PHE A 322 -12.47 13.81 14.31
N GLY A 323 -13.46 14.08 15.17
CA GLY A 323 -13.57 13.44 16.48
C GLY A 323 -12.46 13.76 17.48
N ALA A 324 -11.69 14.84 17.26
CA ALA A 324 -10.57 15.20 18.13
C ALA A 324 -10.99 15.40 19.60
N ALA A 325 -10.18 14.87 20.52
CA ALA A 325 -10.51 14.79 21.93
C ALA A 325 -9.67 15.77 22.77
N GLY A 326 -10.31 16.58 23.60
CA GLY A 326 -9.64 17.61 24.42
C GLY A 326 -8.83 17.04 25.60
N THR A 327 -8.23 17.93 26.39
CA THR A 327 -7.33 17.56 27.52
C THR A 327 -7.99 16.87 28.70
N GLN A 328 -9.32 16.86 28.78
CA GLN A 328 -10.08 16.16 29.81
C GLN A 328 -10.62 14.80 29.34
N ALA A 329 -10.36 14.45 28.08
CA ALA A 329 -10.78 13.18 27.52
C ALA A 329 -9.97 12.01 28.07
N ASP A 330 -10.63 10.86 28.20
CA ASP A 330 -10.05 9.59 28.61
C ASP A 330 -10.32 8.55 27.52
N GLY A 331 -9.33 7.70 27.23
CA GLY A 331 -9.37 6.76 26.13
C GLY A 331 -8.04 6.67 25.38
N TYR A 332 -8.09 6.31 24.10
CA TYR A 332 -6.91 6.03 23.30
C TYR A 332 -7.17 6.12 21.80
N MET A 333 -6.11 6.27 21.02
CA MET A 333 -6.09 6.12 19.56
C MET A 333 -5.56 4.73 19.21
N VAL A 334 -6.18 4.08 18.22
CA VAL A 334 -5.72 2.83 17.61
C VAL A 334 -4.97 3.17 16.33
N VAL A 335 -3.73 2.67 16.22
CA VAL A 335 -2.90 2.80 15.03
C VAL A 335 -2.45 1.41 14.54
N PRO A 336 -2.32 1.20 13.21
CA PRO A 336 -2.05 -0.11 12.63
C PRO A 336 -0.56 -0.48 12.67
N ASP A 337 0.17 -0.12 13.73
CA ASP A 337 1.61 -0.41 13.86
C ASP A 337 1.84 -1.90 14.13
N GLY A 338 2.28 -2.64 13.10
CA GLY A 338 2.49 -4.08 13.18
C GLY A 338 1.21 -4.84 13.54
N SER A 339 1.20 -5.52 14.71
CA SER A 339 0.00 -6.22 15.19
C SER A 339 -1.14 -5.27 15.57
N GLY A 340 -0.84 -3.99 15.76
CA GLY A 340 -1.74 -2.96 16.28
C GLY A 340 -1.19 -2.37 17.57
N ALA A 341 -1.45 -1.08 17.78
CA ALA A 341 -0.97 -0.38 18.96
C ALA A 341 -1.94 0.72 19.42
N LEU A 342 -1.82 1.08 20.70
CA LEU A 342 -2.57 2.14 21.36
C LEU A 342 -1.67 3.32 21.70
N ILE A 343 -2.20 4.51 21.49
CA ILE A 343 -1.66 5.77 22.00
C ILE A 343 -2.71 6.33 22.95
N TYR A 344 -2.43 6.38 24.24
CA TYR A 344 -3.35 6.90 25.24
C TYR A 344 -3.52 8.41 25.08
N LEU A 345 -4.76 8.89 25.22
CA LEU A 345 -5.04 10.32 25.14
C LEU A 345 -4.31 11.03 26.28
N ASN A 346 -3.76 12.20 25.98
CA ASN A 346 -3.11 13.05 26.99
C ASN A 346 -1.91 12.37 27.71
N ASN A 347 -1.21 11.42 27.06
CA ASN A 347 -0.06 10.72 27.65
C ASN A 347 1.19 11.60 27.93
N GLY A 348 1.17 12.87 27.48
CA GLY A 348 2.22 13.85 27.73
C GLY A 348 3.47 13.69 26.87
N CYS A 349 3.42 12.90 25.80
CA CYS A 349 4.54 12.71 24.89
C CYS A 349 4.92 14.01 24.16
N THR A 350 6.21 14.36 24.18
CA THR A 350 6.76 15.51 23.47
C THR A 350 7.55 15.13 22.22
N SER A 351 7.69 13.84 21.94
CA SER A 351 8.37 13.29 20.77
C SER A 351 7.59 13.59 19.48
N PRO A 352 8.16 13.35 18.28
CA PRO A 352 7.42 13.49 17.03
C PRO A 352 6.13 12.66 17.02
N ALA A 353 5.11 13.18 16.31
CA ALA A 353 3.85 12.48 16.06
C ALA A 353 4.10 11.12 15.38
N TYR A 354 3.16 10.19 15.60
CA TYR A 354 3.12 8.94 14.86
C TYR A 354 2.82 9.20 13.40
N MET A 355 3.57 8.54 12.50
CA MET A 355 3.36 8.59 11.05
C MET A 355 3.85 7.27 10.44
N GLN A 356 2.96 6.54 9.75
CA GLN A 356 3.34 5.38 8.96
C GLN A 356 2.57 5.34 7.63
N ASN A 357 3.26 4.94 6.56
CA ASN A 357 2.62 4.66 5.28
C ASN A 357 1.92 3.30 5.36
N VAL A 358 0.69 3.24 4.87
CA VAL A 358 -0.05 1.99 4.69
C VAL A 358 0.71 1.11 3.69
N TYR A 359 0.79 -0.18 4.01
CA TYR A 359 1.55 -1.21 3.28
C TYR A 359 3.05 -0.91 3.11
N GLY A 360 3.63 -0.11 4.01
CA GLY A 360 5.06 0.20 4.03
C GLY A 360 5.44 1.34 3.08
N ILE A 361 6.74 1.55 2.87
CA ILE A 361 7.26 2.61 2.00
C ILE A 361 7.43 2.07 0.57
N ASP A 362 7.08 2.85 -0.45
CA ASP A 362 7.40 2.50 -1.84
C ASP A 362 8.92 2.35 -2.02
N PRO A 363 9.42 1.18 -2.47
CA PRO A 363 10.84 0.96 -2.75
C PRO A 363 11.49 2.00 -3.67
N VAL A 364 10.71 2.68 -4.53
CA VAL A 364 11.22 3.70 -5.46
C VAL A 364 11.52 5.04 -4.78
N VAL A 365 10.85 5.37 -3.66
CA VAL A 365 11.10 6.62 -2.91
C VAL A 365 11.78 6.38 -1.56
N GLN A 366 12.05 5.11 -1.23
CA GLN A 366 12.72 4.73 0.01
C GLN A 366 14.16 5.28 0.06
N SER A 367 14.56 5.77 1.24
CA SER A 367 15.95 6.12 1.51
C SER A 367 16.84 4.87 1.48
N TYR A 368 18.03 4.98 0.85
CA TYR A 368 19.03 3.92 0.95
C TYR A 368 19.61 3.77 2.36
N ILE A 369 19.53 4.80 3.20
CA ILE A 369 19.98 4.74 4.60
C ILE A 369 18.76 4.44 5.46
N VAL A 370 18.81 3.29 6.14
CA VAL A 370 17.78 2.83 7.07
C VAL A 370 18.24 3.15 8.48
N THR A 371 17.65 4.15 9.12
CA THR A 371 18.00 4.52 10.51
C THR A 371 17.16 3.80 11.54
N ASP A 372 15.96 3.36 11.15
CA ASP A 372 14.96 2.80 12.04
C ASP A 372 14.40 1.50 11.44
N LEU A 373 14.23 0.48 12.27
CA LEU A 373 13.52 -0.74 11.92
C LEU A 373 12.11 -0.63 12.48
N THR A 374 11.12 -0.52 11.59
CA THR A 374 9.70 -0.40 11.94
C THR A 374 8.92 -1.59 11.41
N GLU A 375 7.93 -2.03 12.16
CA GLU A 375 6.89 -2.92 11.66
C GLU A 375 6.03 -2.21 10.61
N THR A 376 5.51 -2.98 9.66
CA THR A 376 4.71 -2.44 8.55
C THR A 376 3.27 -2.22 8.98
N ALA A 377 2.69 -1.08 8.61
CA ALA A 377 1.26 -0.84 8.76
C ALA A 377 0.46 -1.62 7.71
N ARG A 378 0.02 -2.84 8.07
CA ARG A 378 -0.61 -3.78 7.13
C ARG A 378 -2.12 -3.60 6.96
N LEU A 379 -2.75 -2.78 7.80
CA LEU A 379 -4.17 -2.49 7.75
C LEU A 379 -4.41 -1.01 7.42
N PRO A 380 -5.31 -0.70 6.47
CA PRO A 380 -5.64 0.68 6.08
C PRO A 380 -6.64 1.31 7.08
N ILE A 381 -6.36 1.21 8.37
CA ILE A 381 -7.29 1.62 9.44
C ILE A 381 -6.63 2.53 10.47
N PHE A 382 -7.46 3.25 11.20
CA PHE A 382 -7.12 3.99 12.42
C PHE A 382 -8.39 4.20 13.24
N GLY A 383 -8.28 4.58 14.51
CA GLY A 383 -9.48 4.84 15.32
C GLY A 383 -9.19 5.60 16.60
N MET A 384 -10.24 6.06 17.25
CA MET A 384 -10.15 6.70 18.57
C MET A 384 -11.32 6.31 19.44
N LYS A 385 -11.04 6.02 20.70
CA LYS A 385 -11.98 5.93 21.81
C LYS A 385 -11.87 7.20 22.66
N ASN A 386 -13.01 7.80 22.98
CA ASN A 386 -13.14 8.91 23.90
C ASN A 386 -14.32 8.65 24.85
N GLY A 387 -14.05 8.17 26.06
CA GLY A 387 -15.07 7.75 27.01
C GLY A 387 -15.89 6.57 26.48
N SER A 388 -17.21 6.74 26.33
CA SER A 388 -18.15 5.71 25.86
C SER A 388 -18.49 5.80 24.36
N GLN A 389 -17.72 6.56 23.60
CA GLN A 389 -17.87 6.71 22.15
C GLN A 389 -16.54 6.43 21.46
N ALA A 390 -16.61 5.88 20.27
CA ALA A 390 -15.43 5.60 19.47
C ALA A 390 -15.75 5.69 17.97
N PHE A 391 -14.72 5.84 17.15
CA PHE A 391 -14.84 5.66 15.71
C PHE A 391 -13.69 4.82 15.16
N LEU A 392 -13.98 4.13 14.05
CA LEU A 392 -13.01 3.45 13.19
C LEU A 392 -13.00 4.16 11.84
N GLY A 393 -11.86 4.73 11.45
CA GLY A 393 -11.58 5.19 10.09
C GLY A 393 -10.91 4.08 9.29
N ARG A 394 -11.50 3.72 8.14
CA ARG A 394 -10.93 2.79 7.16
C ARG A 394 -10.73 3.52 5.84
N ILE A 395 -9.52 3.47 5.28
CA ILE A 395 -9.28 3.92 3.92
C ILE A 395 -9.80 2.82 2.98
N THR A 396 -10.84 3.14 2.20
CA THR A 396 -11.49 2.18 1.29
C THR A 396 -11.04 2.35 -0.16
N GLU A 397 -10.54 3.53 -0.52
CA GLU A 397 -9.98 3.83 -1.84
C GLU A 397 -8.74 4.72 -1.67
N GLY A 398 -7.67 4.44 -2.41
CA GLY A 398 -6.38 5.14 -2.28
C GLY A 398 -5.53 4.67 -1.09
N ASP A 399 -5.73 3.45 -0.59
CA ASP A 399 -5.04 2.89 0.57
C ASP A 399 -3.53 2.73 0.37
N ALA A 400 -3.04 2.35 -0.82
CA ALA A 400 -1.60 2.34 -1.10
C ALA A 400 -0.95 3.74 -1.00
N LEU A 401 -1.74 4.81 -1.17
CA LEU A 401 -1.28 6.20 -1.06
C LEU A 401 -1.44 6.76 0.36
N GLY A 402 -2.08 6.01 1.25
CA GLY A 402 -2.47 6.42 2.59
C GLY A 402 -1.30 6.44 3.58
N ILE A 403 -1.35 7.44 4.47
CA ILE A 403 -0.43 7.66 5.57
C ILE A 403 -1.26 7.92 6.82
N ILE A 404 -1.10 7.09 7.84
CA ILE A 404 -1.80 7.27 9.12
C ILE A 404 -0.97 8.17 10.02
N ASN A 405 -1.60 9.21 10.55
CA ASN A 405 -0.98 10.20 11.43
C ASN A 405 -1.72 10.22 12.76
N ALA A 406 -0.99 10.28 13.88
CA ALA A 406 -1.59 10.47 15.20
C ALA A 406 -0.71 11.32 16.12
N ASP A 407 -1.32 12.17 16.94
CA ASP A 407 -0.61 13.01 17.90
C ASP A 407 -1.47 13.26 19.15
N VAL A 408 -0.80 13.56 20.26
CA VAL A 408 -1.44 13.79 21.57
C VAL A 408 -1.52 15.28 21.90
N ALA A 409 -2.45 15.63 22.79
CA ALA A 409 -2.60 17.00 23.24
C ALA A 409 -1.34 17.51 23.97
N GLY A 410 -1.05 18.81 23.80
CA GLY A 410 -0.03 19.55 24.53
C GLY A 410 1.20 19.95 23.71
N ARG A 411 1.45 19.31 22.56
CA ARG A 411 2.63 19.59 21.72
C ARG A 411 2.38 20.72 20.72
N THR A 412 1.31 20.61 19.94
CA THR A 412 0.96 21.57 18.87
C THR A 412 -0.36 22.29 19.13
N ASN A 413 -1.28 21.63 19.83
CA ASN A 413 -2.60 22.13 20.23
C ASN A 413 -3.07 21.37 21.50
N SER A 414 -4.27 21.68 22.00
CA SER A 414 -4.87 21.09 23.20
C SER A 414 -5.73 19.85 22.92
N TYR A 415 -5.56 19.21 21.76
CA TYR A 415 -6.37 18.09 21.29
C TYR A 415 -5.53 16.87 20.92
N ASN A 416 -6.12 15.70 21.08
CA ASN A 416 -5.63 14.43 20.59
C ASN A 416 -6.34 14.12 19.27
N TYR A 417 -5.62 13.66 18.26
CA TYR A 417 -6.16 13.48 16.91
C TYR A 417 -5.43 12.39 16.13
N VAL A 418 -6.20 11.67 15.31
CA VAL A 418 -5.71 10.62 14.39
C VAL A 418 -6.47 10.73 13.07
N PHE A 419 -5.75 10.63 11.95
CA PHE A 419 -6.32 10.86 10.62
C PHE A 419 -5.49 10.26 9.48
N ALA A 420 -6.06 10.26 8.28
CA ALA A 420 -5.40 9.86 7.04
C ALA A 420 -4.85 11.06 6.25
N GLU A 421 -3.62 10.94 5.78
CA GLU A 421 -2.98 11.80 4.78
C GLU A 421 -2.71 10.98 3.52
N PHE A 422 -2.88 11.55 2.34
CA PHE A 422 -2.70 10.85 1.06
C PHE A 422 -1.59 11.49 0.24
N SER A 423 -0.70 10.67 -0.32
CA SER A 423 0.31 11.12 -1.29
C SER A 423 -0.25 11.07 -2.72
N VAL A 424 -0.72 12.22 -3.22
CA VAL A 424 -1.31 12.34 -4.58
C VAL A 424 -0.28 12.58 -5.67
N ARG A 425 0.97 12.78 -5.26
CA ARG A 425 2.12 13.00 -6.14
C ARG A 425 3.41 12.80 -5.37
N GLU A 426 4.34 12.06 -5.94
CA GLU A 426 5.66 11.83 -5.38
C GLU A 426 6.76 12.72 -5.97
N MET A 427 7.92 12.68 -5.33
CA MET A 427 9.10 13.45 -5.71
C MET A 427 10.39 12.68 -5.41
N GLU A 428 11.42 12.90 -6.24
CA GLU A 428 12.79 12.44 -5.98
C GLU A 428 13.67 13.65 -5.63
N LEU A 429 14.35 13.60 -4.50
CA LEU A 429 15.39 14.58 -4.15
C LEU A 429 16.68 14.21 -4.88
N LEU A 430 17.04 14.98 -5.91
CA LEU A 430 18.26 14.76 -6.66
C LEU A 430 19.44 15.43 -5.95
N ASN A 431 20.31 14.62 -5.34
CA ASN A 431 21.52 15.12 -4.71
C ASN A 431 22.54 15.59 -5.78
N MET A 432 22.81 16.89 -5.82
CA MET A 432 23.81 17.50 -6.69
C MET A 432 25.21 17.33 -6.09
N PHE A 433 25.98 16.39 -6.64
CA PHE A 433 27.37 16.16 -6.25
C PHE A 433 28.20 17.45 -6.25
N GLY A 434 28.79 17.81 -5.10
CA GLY A 434 29.73 18.93 -4.95
C GLY A 434 29.12 20.25 -4.47
N VAL A 435 27.82 20.30 -4.17
CA VAL A 435 27.14 21.47 -3.59
C VAL A 435 26.70 21.14 -2.16
N SER A 436 27.00 22.02 -1.20
CA SER A 436 26.59 21.88 0.20
C SER A 436 25.67 23.04 0.62
N GLY A 437 24.63 22.75 1.39
CA GLY A 437 23.59 23.71 1.85
C GLY A 437 22.21 23.44 1.23
N ASN A 438 21.22 24.33 1.44
CA ASN A 438 19.83 24.22 0.96
C ASN A 438 19.65 24.16 -0.59
N LYS A 439 20.74 24.05 -1.35
CA LYS A 439 20.77 23.85 -2.82
C LYS A 439 21.42 22.51 -3.21
N ALA A 440 21.69 21.64 -2.25
CA ALA A 440 22.30 20.34 -2.48
C ALA A 440 21.32 19.33 -3.07
N ASP A 441 20.02 19.46 -2.79
CA ASP A 441 18.97 18.57 -3.27
C ASP A 441 17.96 19.36 -4.12
N VAL A 442 17.82 19.01 -5.40
CA VAL A 442 16.78 19.59 -6.28
C VAL A 442 15.60 18.62 -6.31
N PRO A 443 14.40 19.05 -5.86
CA PRO A 443 13.22 18.19 -5.93
C PRO A 443 12.76 18.04 -7.38
N SER A 444 12.78 16.80 -7.89
CA SER A 444 12.12 16.43 -9.14
C SER A 444 10.71 15.93 -8.78
N VAL A 445 9.73 16.80 -8.96
CA VAL A 445 8.32 16.53 -8.67
C VAL A 445 7.65 15.95 -9.91
N GLU A 446 6.79 14.95 -9.74
CA GLU A 446 6.01 14.40 -10.84
C GLU A 446 5.04 15.45 -11.43
N ASN A 447 4.80 15.44 -12.74
CA ASN A 447 4.03 16.52 -13.36
C ASN A 447 2.53 16.41 -13.09
N ASN A 448 1.99 15.19 -13.15
CA ASN A 448 0.56 14.92 -13.05
C ASN A 448 0.21 14.51 -11.61
N LEU A 449 -1.05 14.70 -11.24
CA LEU A 449 -1.63 14.08 -10.06
C LEU A 449 -2.05 12.64 -10.42
N TYR A 450 -2.14 11.77 -9.41
CA TYR A 450 -2.70 10.43 -9.57
C TYR A 450 -4.20 10.50 -9.85
N ASP A 451 -4.70 9.65 -10.75
CA ASP A 451 -6.12 9.63 -11.13
C ASP A 451 -6.90 8.69 -10.22
N GLU A 452 -6.99 9.05 -8.93
CA GLU A 452 -7.57 8.21 -7.87
C GLU A 452 -8.66 8.95 -7.10
N ASN A 453 -9.66 8.22 -6.62
CA ASN A 453 -10.63 8.74 -5.64
C ASN A 453 -10.15 8.32 -4.25
N LEU A 454 -9.86 9.30 -3.40
CA LEU A 454 -9.34 9.01 -2.05
C LEU A 454 -10.51 8.95 -1.09
N THR A 455 -10.81 7.79 -0.50
CA THR A 455 -12.00 7.64 0.34
C THR A 455 -11.67 7.07 1.72
N VAL A 456 -12.13 7.77 2.77
CA VAL A 456 -12.10 7.31 4.16
C VAL A 456 -13.52 7.08 4.67
N GLN A 457 -13.82 5.85 5.08
CA GLN A 457 -15.07 5.45 5.71
C GLN A 457 -14.92 5.49 7.24
N TYR A 458 -15.70 6.32 7.90
CA TYR A 458 -15.80 6.40 9.36
C TYR A 458 -17.00 5.60 9.84
N SER A 459 -16.76 4.63 10.72
CA SER A 459 -17.79 3.82 11.40
C SER A 459 -17.82 4.23 12.88
N PHE A 460 -19.01 4.44 13.44
CA PHE A 460 -19.16 4.94 14.81
C PHE A 460 -19.59 3.82 15.76
N LEU A 461 -19.00 3.80 16.96
CA LEU A 461 -19.24 2.80 17.99
C LEU A 461 -19.59 3.50 19.31
N SER A 462 -20.45 2.89 20.11
CA SER A 462 -20.90 3.44 21.39
C SER A 462 -21.09 2.37 22.45
N GLY A 463 -21.04 2.78 23.74
CA GLY A 463 -21.28 1.90 24.87
C GLY A 463 -20.16 0.87 25.06
N GLU A 464 -20.52 -0.40 25.23
CA GLU A 464 -19.55 -1.49 25.43
C GLU A 464 -18.72 -1.81 24.18
N ASP A 465 -19.25 -1.52 22.99
CA ASP A 465 -18.53 -1.72 21.72
C ASP A 465 -17.56 -0.57 21.40
N ALA A 466 -17.53 0.50 22.23
CA ALA A 466 -16.63 1.65 22.05
C ALA A 466 -15.23 1.37 22.58
N ASP A 467 -14.58 0.33 22.06
CA ASP A 467 -13.20 -0.06 22.36
C ASP A 467 -12.49 -0.63 21.11
N TYR A 468 -11.19 -0.95 21.22
CA TYR A 468 -10.45 -1.51 20.08
C TYR A 468 -10.95 -2.90 19.68
N SER A 469 -11.58 -3.66 20.59
CA SER A 469 -12.19 -4.95 20.28
C SER A 469 -13.42 -4.77 19.37
N GLY A 470 -14.29 -3.81 19.70
CA GLY A 470 -15.43 -3.39 18.91
C GLY A 470 -15.00 -2.83 17.55
N MET A 471 -13.93 -2.03 17.49
CA MET A 471 -13.35 -1.56 16.23
C MET A 471 -12.87 -2.74 15.35
N ALA A 472 -12.15 -3.71 15.90
CA ALA A 472 -11.71 -4.89 15.16
C ALA A 472 -12.90 -5.75 14.69
N ASN A 473 -13.91 -5.93 15.53
CA ASN A 473 -15.15 -6.63 15.18
C ASN A 473 -15.91 -5.92 14.04
N CYS A 474 -16.01 -4.58 14.10
CA CYS A 474 -16.62 -3.76 13.05
C CYS A 474 -15.88 -3.95 11.72
N TYR A 475 -14.55 -3.87 11.73
CA TYR A 475 -13.75 -4.05 10.52
C TYR A 475 -13.89 -5.47 9.95
N ARG A 476 -13.80 -6.50 10.81
CA ARG A 476 -14.00 -7.90 10.39
C ARG A 476 -15.39 -8.12 9.80
N ALA A 477 -16.43 -7.55 10.40
CA ALA A 477 -17.80 -7.66 9.89
C ALA A 477 -17.96 -7.02 8.50
N GLN A 478 -17.31 -5.87 8.26
CA GLN A 478 -17.27 -5.23 6.93
C GLN A 478 -16.60 -6.15 5.90
N LEU A 479 -15.42 -6.71 6.22
CA LEU A 479 -14.72 -7.62 5.32
C LEU A 479 -15.51 -8.91 5.03
N ILE A 480 -16.26 -9.44 6.00
CA ILE A 480 -17.15 -10.58 5.78
C ILE A 480 -18.34 -10.18 4.89
N LYS A 481 -18.95 -9.02 5.11
CA LYS A 481 -20.06 -8.48 4.29
C LYS A 481 -19.61 -8.27 2.83
N GLU A 482 -18.37 -7.85 2.62
CA GLU A 482 -17.73 -7.70 1.30
C GLU A 482 -17.33 -9.04 0.66
N GLY A 483 -17.38 -10.15 1.41
CA GLY A 483 -16.97 -11.47 0.94
C GLY A 483 -15.46 -11.70 0.87
N VAL A 484 -14.68 -10.79 1.47
CA VAL A 484 -13.21 -10.86 1.56
C VAL A 484 -12.81 -11.94 2.57
N LEU A 485 -13.34 -11.90 3.79
CA LEU A 485 -13.07 -12.90 4.81
C LEU A 485 -14.12 -14.01 4.82
N LYS A 486 -13.67 -15.24 5.11
CA LYS A 486 -14.51 -16.44 5.18
C LYS A 486 -14.07 -17.29 6.35
N ASN A 487 -15.01 -17.85 7.10
CA ASN A 487 -14.68 -18.67 8.27
C ASN A 487 -13.85 -19.92 7.89
N THR A 488 -12.85 -20.25 8.71
CA THR A 488 -12.05 -21.47 8.60
C THR A 488 -12.65 -22.59 9.44
N ALA A 489 -12.18 -23.82 9.19
CA ALA A 489 -12.65 -25.00 9.92
C ALA A 489 -12.01 -25.10 11.30
N ALA A 490 -12.78 -25.60 12.27
CA ALA A 490 -12.25 -25.98 13.58
C ALA A 490 -11.34 -27.21 13.50
N GLY A 491 -10.38 -27.33 14.42
CA GLY A 491 -9.46 -28.47 14.50
C GLY A 491 -8.15 -28.13 15.20
N ASP A 492 -7.11 -28.89 14.88
CA ASP A 492 -5.76 -28.60 15.36
C ASP A 492 -5.17 -27.37 14.65
N VAL A 493 -4.38 -26.59 15.39
CA VAL A 493 -3.64 -25.45 14.86
C VAL A 493 -2.65 -25.94 13.80
N PRO A 494 -2.47 -25.21 12.69
CA PRO A 494 -1.48 -25.57 11.68
C PRO A 494 -0.06 -25.57 12.24
N PHE A 495 0.77 -26.51 11.79
CA PHE A 495 2.21 -26.49 12.04
C PHE A 495 2.95 -26.04 10.79
N TYR A 496 3.52 -24.83 10.82
CA TYR A 496 4.21 -24.26 9.67
C TYR A 496 5.67 -24.73 9.63
N VAL A 497 6.07 -25.29 8.49
CA VAL A 497 7.42 -25.81 8.28
C VAL A 497 7.96 -25.28 6.96
N ASP A 498 8.97 -24.42 7.03
CA ASP A 498 9.77 -24.06 5.85
C ASP A 498 10.87 -25.10 5.66
N ILE A 499 11.02 -25.60 4.45
CA ILE A 499 12.11 -26.48 4.06
C ILE A 499 13.12 -25.71 3.23
N LEU A 500 14.37 -25.72 3.70
CA LEU A 500 15.50 -25.23 2.93
C LEU A 500 15.90 -26.27 1.88
N GLY A 501 15.49 -26.04 0.63
CA GLY A 501 15.75 -26.93 -0.51
C GLY A 501 17.13 -26.73 -1.14
N GLY A 502 17.16 -26.01 -2.27
CA GLY A 502 18.39 -25.75 -3.02
C GLY A 502 18.99 -24.39 -2.69
N VAL A 503 20.30 -24.33 -2.44
CA VAL A 503 21.06 -23.09 -2.22
C VAL A 503 22.16 -22.98 -3.27
N GLU A 504 22.26 -21.82 -3.91
CA GLU A 504 23.33 -21.52 -4.86
C GLU A 504 24.66 -21.33 -4.13
N ILE A 505 25.72 -21.95 -4.66
CA ILE A 505 27.09 -21.83 -4.16
C ILE A 505 28.06 -21.67 -5.33
N GLN A 506 29.15 -20.93 -5.12
CA GLN A 506 30.28 -20.97 -6.03
C GLN A 506 31.09 -22.24 -5.84
N LYS A 507 31.17 -23.07 -6.88
CA LYS A 507 32.06 -24.24 -6.96
C LYS A 507 33.23 -23.93 -7.87
N ALA A 508 34.32 -24.69 -7.77
CA ALA A 508 35.45 -24.55 -8.68
C ALA A 508 35.80 -25.89 -9.33
N VAL A 509 35.99 -25.89 -10.65
CA VAL A 509 36.56 -27.03 -11.40
C VAL A 509 37.87 -26.58 -12.02
N MET A 510 38.97 -27.24 -11.63
CA MET A 510 40.33 -26.90 -12.07
C MET A 510 40.72 -25.42 -11.84
N GLY A 511 40.19 -24.78 -10.79
CA GLY A 511 40.43 -23.37 -10.47
C GLY A 511 39.55 -22.38 -11.23
N VAL A 512 38.63 -22.84 -12.07
CA VAL A 512 37.61 -22.00 -12.72
C VAL A 512 36.34 -22.04 -11.86
N PRO A 513 35.88 -20.90 -11.31
CA PRO A 513 34.63 -20.85 -10.56
C PRO A 513 33.44 -21.07 -11.52
N TYR A 514 32.40 -21.74 -11.03
CA TYR A 514 31.12 -21.91 -11.67
C TYR A 514 30.02 -22.04 -10.62
N ASP A 515 28.81 -21.63 -10.96
CA ASP A 515 27.69 -21.69 -10.03
C ASP A 515 27.10 -23.10 -9.98
N GLY A 516 26.89 -23.59 -8.77
CA GLY A 516 26.33 -24.91 -8.53
C GLY A 516 25.40 -24.89 -7.35
N ILE A 517 24.46 -25.82 -7.32
CA ILE A 517 23.49 -25.90 -6.23
C ILE A 517 23.96 -26.94 -5.20
N VAL A 518 23.78 -26.63 -3.92
CA VAL A 518 23.80 -27.59 -2.81
C VAL A 518 22.36 -27.89 -2.43
N ALA A 519 22.01 -29.17 -2.40
CA ALA A 519 20.74 -29.63 -1.86
C ALA A 519 20.87 -29.71 -0.34
N MET A 520 20.25 -28.77 0.36
CA MET A 520 20.19 -28.75 1.83
C MET A 520 19.16 -29.74 2.36
N THR A 521 18.08 -29.96 1.61
CA THR A 521 17.05 -30.97 1.88
C THR A 521 16.44 -31.44 0.56
N THR A 522 16.42 -32.74 0.31
CA THR A 522 15.74 -33.36 -0.85
C THR A 522 14.27 -33.69 -0.54
N TYR A 523 13.46 -33.95 -1.57
CA TYR A 523 12.05 -34.35 -1.37
C TYR A 523 11.90 -35.62 -0.52
N GLU A 524 12.82 -36.58 -0.69
CA GLU A 524 12.84 -37.81 0.12
C GLU A 524 13.17 -37.51 1.59
N GLN A 525 14.19 -36.68 1.85
CA GLN A 525 14.57 -36.26 3.19
C GLN A 525 13.44 -35.47 3.87
N THR A 526 12.75 -34.60 3.13
CA THR A 526 11.54 -33.92 3.63
C THR A 526 10.47 -34.92 4.03
N GLY A 527 10.27 -35.99 3.24
CA GLY A 527 9.40 -37.10 3.62
C GLY A 527 9.79 -37.71 4.98
N GLN A 528 11.08 -37.90 5.24
CA GLN A 528 11.57 -38.45 6.52
C GLN A 528 11.39 -37.45 7.68
N LEU A 529 11.54 -36.15 7.45
CA LEU A 529 11.21 -35.12 8.45
C LEU A 529 9.73 -35.15 8.81
N LEU A 530 8.85 -35.29 7.81
CA LEU A 530 7.42 -35.44 8.03
C LEU A 530 7.07 -36.70 8.83
N ASP A 531 7.79 -37.81 8.62
CA ASP A 531 7.62 -39.02 9.45
C ASP A 531 7.84 -38.74 10.94
N MET A 532 8.87 -37.95 11.28
CA MET A 532 9.15 -37.57 12.67
C MET A 532 8.03 -36.68 13.24
N ILE A 533 7.51 -35.75 12.44
CA ILE A 533 6.42 -34.85 12.82
C ILE A 533 5.11 -35.65 13.04
N TYR A 534 4.76 -36.56 12.14
CA TYR A 534 3.57 -37.41 12.27
C TYR A 534 3.67 -38.39 13.44
N GLN A 535 4.86 -38.93 13.72
CA GLN A 535 5.09 -39.79 14.89
C GLN A 535 4.88 -39.05 16.21
N ALA A 536 5.04 -37.73 16.23
CA ALA A 536 4.70 -36.87 17.37
C ALA A 536 3.22 -36.50 17.45
N GLY A 537 2.38 -36.99 16.53
CA GLY A 537 0.93 -36.73 16.51
C GLY A 537 0.53 -35.43 15.81
N ILE A 538 1.44 -34.80 15.06
CA ILE A 538 1.20 -33.50 14.42
C ILE A 538 0.74 -33.72 12.97
N GLY A 539 -0.56 -33.61 12.71
CA GLY A 539 -1.14 -33.89 11.38
C GLY A 539 -1.24 -32.68 10.45
N ASN A 540 -1.75 -31.55 10.95
CA ASN A 540 -2.08 -30.35 10.17
C ASN A 540 -0.82 -29.55 9.77
N VAL A 541 0.04 -30.11 8.92
CA VAL A 541 1.32 -29.50 8.52
C VAL A 541 1.16 -28.60 7.29
N ARG A 542 1.59 -27.35 7.39
CA ARG A 542 1.70 -26.39 6.28
C ARG A 542 3.16 -26.30 5.86
N LEU A 543 3.53 -27.05 4.82
CA LEU A 543 4.93 -27.14 4.39
C LEU A 543 5.19 -26.16 3.24
N ASN A 544 6.12 -25.23 3.44
CA ASN A 544 6.61 -24.33 2.42
C ASN A 544 7.99 -24.80 1.92
N TYR A 545 8.09 -25.19 0.65
CA TYR A 545 9.34 -25.70 0.09
C TYR A 545 10.09 -24.60 -0.65
N GLN A 546 11.14 -24.07 -0.01
CA GLN A 546 11.94 -22.98 -0.55
C GLN A 546 13.07 -23.51 -1.47
N GLY A 547 13.36 -22.77 -2.53
CA GLY A 547 14.47 -23.04 -3.43
C GLY A 547 14.34 -24.30 -4.28
N TRP A 548 13.12 -24.62 -4.72
CA TRP A 548 12.81 -25.82 -5.50
C TRP A 548 13.10 -25.70 -7.02
N PHE A 549 13.29 -24.48 -7.54
CA PHE A 549 13.48 -24.22 -8.99
C PHE A 549 14.57 -23.16 -9.28
N ASN A 550 15.02 -23.13 -10.54
CA ASN A 550 15.84 -22.05 -11.16
C ASN A 550 16.96 -21.43 -10.28
N GLY A 551 17.86 -22.21 -9.69
CA GLY A 551 18.98 -21.66 -8.92
C GLY A 551 18.84 -21.78 -7.41
N GLY A 552 17.64 -22.09 -6.90
CA GLY A 552 17.42 -22.29 -5.47
C GLY A 552 16.66 -21.12 -4.85
N ILE A 553 16.99 -20.75 -3.61
CA ILE A 553 16.24 -19.73 -2.84
C ILE A 553 16.18 -18.39 -3.60
N TYR A 554 17.30 -17.96 -4.19
CA TYR A 554 17.38 -16.77 -5.03
C TYR A 554 17.19 -17.15 -6.48
N HIS A 555 15.99 -17.61 -6.82
CA HIS A 555 15.72 -18.14 -8.14
C HIS A 555 15.76 -17.06 -9.23
N ASP A 556 16.09 -17.47 -10.44
CA ASP A 556 15.96 -16.66 -11.67
C ASP A 556 14.50 -16.22 -11.88
N ALA A 557 14.26 -15.12 -12.59
CA ALA A 557 12.93 -14.57 -12.80
C ALA A 557 11.93 -15.62 -13.32
N ALA A 558 10.70 -15.60 -12.78
CA ALA A 558 9.74 -16.70 -12.87
C ALA A 558 9.03 -16.86 -14.24
N ASP A 559 9.71 -16.54 -15.35
CA ASP A 559 9.19 -16.69 -16.72
C ASP A 559 9.08 -18.15 -17.19
N LYS A 560 9.79 -19.05 -16.50
CA LYS A 560 9.91 -20.45 -16.85
C LYS A 560 10.40 -21.22 -15.65
N VAL A 561 9.64 -22.22 -15.22
CA VAL A 561 10.04 -23.06 -14.09
C VAL A 561 10.88 -24.25 -14.55
N LYS A 562 12.08 -24.42 -13.97
CA LYS A 562 12.89 -25.65 -14.06
C LYS A 562 13.24 -26.15 -12.67
N LEU A 563 12.75 -27.34 -12.34
CA LEU A 563 13.02 -28.00 -11.07
C LEU A 563 14.53 -28.25 -10.87
N VAL A 564 15.02 -28.00 -9.64
CA VAL A 564 16.41 -28.28 -9.25
C VAL A 564 16.61 -29.78 -9.14
N LYS A 565 17.30 -30.37 -10.12
CA LYS A 565 17.49 -31.84 -10.21
C LYS A 565 18.18 -32.46 -9.00
N ALA A 566 18.96 -31.70 -8.25
CA ALA A 566 19.64 -32.18 -7.04
C ALA A 566 18.67 -32.48 -5.89
N LEU A 567 17.46 -31.90 -5.90
CA LEU A 567 16.44 -32.10 -4.86
C LEU A 567 15.57 -33.34 -5.11
N GLY A 568 15.52 -33.80 -6.37
CA GLY A 568 14.73 -34.95 -6.79
C GLY A 568 14.03 -34.71 -8.13
N SER A 569 13.08 -35.58 -8.43
CA SER A 569 12.24 -35.61 -9.62
C SER A 569 10.85 -35.01 -9.35
N LYS A 570 10.13 -34.71 -10.42
CA LYS A 570 8.73 -34.26 -10.34
C LYS A 570 7.84 -35.26 -9.61
N ALA A 571 8.03 -36.56 -9.85
CA ALA A 571 7.21 -37.60 -9.24
C ALA A 571 7.43 -37.69 -7.72
N GLU A 572 8.66 -37.49 -7.25
CA GLU A 572 8.97 -37.46 -5.81
C GLU A 572 8.34 -36.23 -5.15
N LEU A 573 8.33 -35.08 -5.82
CA LEU A 573 7.65 -33.88 -5.34
C LEU A 573 6.13 -34.06 -5.24
N GLU A 574 5.50 -34.65 -6.25
CA GLU A 574 4.05 -34.91 -6.24
C GLU A 574 3.69 -35.99 -5.20
N SER A 575 4.57 -36.97 -4.98
CA SER A 575 4.40 -37.94 -3.89
C SER A 575 4.51 -37.31 -2.51
N LEU A 576 5.40 -36.32 -2.33
CA LEU A 576 5.49 -35.54 -1.10
C LEU A 576 4.21 -34.72 -0.87
N ALA A 577 3.68 -34.09 -1.92
CA ALA A 577 2.42 -33.35 -1.85
C ALA A 577 1.25 -34.26 -1.43
N GLN A 578 1.10 -35.42 -2.09
CA GLN A 578 0.07 -36.39 -1.77
C GLN A 578 0.19 -36.88 -0.32
N ARG A 579 1.41 -37.13 0.16
CA ARG A 579 1.66 -37.57 1.54
C ARG A 579 1.18 -36.54 2.57
N LEU A 580 1.38 -35.24 2.31
CA LEU A 580 0.86 -34.17 3.15
C LEU A 580 -0.66 -34.15 3.13
N GLU A 581 -1.27 -34.19 1.94
CA GLU A 581 -2.72 -34.15 1.77
C GLU A 581 -3.43 -35.33 2.48
N GLU A 582 -2.87 -36.55 2.40
CA GLU A 582 -3.39 -37.74 3.07
C GLU A 582 -3.41 -37.63 4.60
N ASN A 583 -2.58 -36.77 5.19
CA ASN A 583 -2.50 -36.52 6.63
C ASN A 583 -3.15 -35.18 7.05
N GLY A 584 -3.87 -34.51 6.15
CA GLY A 584 -4.55 -33.24 6.41
C GLY A 584 -3.66 -32.00 6.29
N GLY A 585 -2.41 -32.16 5.86
CA GLY A 585 -1.47 -31.09 5.57
C GLY A 585 -1.51 -30.60 4.12
N ARG A 586 -0.62 -29.67 3.78
CA ARG A 586 -0.52 -29.09 2.43
C ARG A 586 0.91 -28.71 2.08
N LEU A 587 1.28 -28.93 0.82
CA LEU A 587 2.55 -28.47 0.24
C LEU A 587 2.36 -27.16 -0.52
N PHE A 588 3.17 -26.16 -0.19
CA PHE A 588 3.33 -24.90 -0.90
C PHE A 588 4.69 -24.84 -1.57
N LEU A 589 4.72 -24.36 -2.81
CA LEU A 589 5.94 -24.10 -3.56
C LEU A 589 6.23 -22.61 -3.60
N ASP A 590 7.37 -22.20 -3.08
CA ASP A 590 7.75 -20.80 -2.92
C ASP A 590 8.22 -20.16 -4.23
N VAL A 591 7.81 -18.89 -4.43
CA VAL A 591 8.15 -18.05 -5.59
C VAL A 591 8.17 -16.57 -5.20
N ALA A 592 9.05 -15.82 -5.83
CA ALA A 592 9.17 -14.36 -5.77
C ALA A 592 8.92 -13.75 -7.17
N PHE A 593 8.24 -12.61 -7.21
CA PHE A 593 7.90 -11.89 -8.45
C PHE A 593 8.36 -10.43 -8.46
N GLN A 594 8.52 -9.82 -7.29
CA GLN A 594 8.84 -8.40 -7.16
C GLN A 594 10.35 -8.16 -7.06
N LYS A 595 11.05 -8.94 -6.24
CA LYS A 595 12.50 -8.84 -5.99
C LYS A 595 13.23 -9.84 -6.88
N VAL A 596 13.78 -9.36 -7.99
CA VAL A 596 14.52 -10.20 -8.95
C VAL A 596 16.02 -10.11 -8.66
N PRO A 597 16.71 -11.21 -8.31
CA PRO A 597 18.14 -11.19 -7.99
C PRO A 597 19.00 -10.62 -9.12
N TYR A 598 20.08 -9.93 -8.76
CA TYR A 598 21.05 -9.37 -9.71
C TYR A 598 21.66 -10.44 -10.64
N THR A 599 21.74 -11.68 -10.15
CA THR A 599 22.26 -12.84 -10.88
C THR A 599 21.27 -13.45 -11.87
N SER A 600 20.05 -12.89 -12.00
CA SER A 600 19.02 -13.40 -12.91
C SER A 600 19.40 -13.24 -14.39
N ASP A 601 19.57 -14.37 -15.09
CA ASP A 601 19.84 -14.41 -16.54
C ASP A 601 18.59 -14.15 -17.40
N ARG A 602 17.40 -14.22 -16.81
CA ARG A 602 16.09 -14.11 -17.50
C ARG A 602 15.41 -12.76 -17.34
N PHE A 603 16.14 -11.79 -16.81
CA PHE A 603 15.63 -10.46 -16.53
C PHE A 603 16.50 -9.41 -17.21
N ASN A 604 15.86 -8.54 -18.00
CA ASN A 604 16.49 -7.38 -18.59
C ASN A 604 16.24 -6.18 -17.68
N ASP A 605 17.14 -5.99 -16.72
CA ASP A 605 17.09 -4.91 -15.74
C ASP A 605 16.83 -3.51 -16.35
N LEU A 606 17.51 -3.17 -17.45
CA LEU A 606 17.37 -1.87 -18.10
C LEU A 606 15.96 -1.60 -18.66
N LEU A 607 15.21 -2.64 -19.02
CA LEU A 607 13.90 -2.52 -19.65
C LEU A 607 12.76 -2.91 -18.70
N GLU A 608 12.97 -3.93 -17.87
CA GLU A 608 11.94 -4.61 -17.07
C GLU A 608 11.87 -4.12 -15.63
N ALA A 609 12.94 -3.57 -15.06
CA ALA A 609 12.90 -3.04 -13.70
C ALA A 609 12.15 -1.70 -13.62
N SER A 610 11.61 -1.40 -12.43
CA SER A 610 11.12 -0.07 -12.06
C SER A 610 12.26 0.95 -12.12
N LYS A 611 11.91 2.22 -12.37
CA LYS A 611 12.88 3.32 -12.45
C LYS A 611 12.52 4.48 -11.55
N TYR A 612 13.55 5.17 -11.08
CA TYR A 612 13.46 6.51 -10.49
C TYR A 612 13.13 7.56 -11.56
N TYR A 613 12.75 8.79 -11.17
CA TYR A 613 12.49 9.89 -12.12
C TYR A 613 13.75 10.28 -12.91
N SER A 614 14.92 10.11 -12.30
CA SER A 614 16.23 10.22 -12.93
C SER A 614 16.47 9.19 -14.06
N GLY A 615 15.66 8.14 -14.14
CA GLY A 615 15.74 7.07 -15.15
C GLY A 615 16.71 5.94 -14.80
N TYR A 616 17.33 5.99 -13.61
CA TYR A 616 18.10 4.88 -13.06
C TYR A 616 17.18 3.74 -12.64
N VAL A 617 17.71 2.52 -12.74
CA VAL A 617 17.01 1.31 -12.28
C VAL A 617 16.96 1.29 -10.77
N VAL A 618 15.80 0.91 -10.21
CA VAL A 618 15.62 0.69 -8.78
C VAL A 618 16.34 -0.60 -8.39
N GLN A 619 17.43 -0.43 -7.65
CA GLN A 619 18.30 -1.50 -7.18
C GLN A 619 18.45 -1.37 -5.67
N LEU A 620 18.11 -2.45 -4.96
CA LEU A 620 18.22 -2.56 -3.51
C LEU A 620 18.98 -3.84 -3.15
N GLY A 621 19.30 -4.01 -1.87
CA GLY A 621 19.87 -5.27 -1.40
C GLY A 621 19.80 -5.43 0.11
N ALA A 622 20.64 -6.30 0.65
CA ALA A 622 20.73 -6.48 2.09
C ALA A 622 21.16 -5.20 2.81
N LEU A 623 20.61 -5.00 4.01
CA LEU A 623 21.01 -3.92 4.91
C LEU A 623 22.42 -4.19 5.41
N ASN A 624 23.34 -3.26 5.14
CA ASN A 624 24.69 -3.34 5.68
C ASN A 624 24.71 -2.85 7.14
N PRO A 625 25.03 -3.69 8.13
CA PRO A 625 25.00 -3.27 9.54
C PRO A 625 26.08 -2.23 9.89
N GLY A 626 27.13 -2.09 9.07
CA GLY A 626 28.21 -1.11 9.31
C GLY A 626 27.95 0.26 8.69
N THR A 627 27.17 0.34 7.61
CA THR A 627 26.88 1.61 6.90
C THR A 627 25.41 2.00 6.92
N MET A 628 24.54 1.13 7.45
CA MET A 628 23.08 1.25 7.43
C MET A 628 22.48 1.39 6.02
N ARG A 629 23.26 1.04 4.98
CA ARG A 629 22.80 1.13 3.58
C ARG A 629 22.13 -0.15 3.11
N GLN A 630 20.92 -0.05 2.57
CA GLN A 630 20.14 -1.14 1.95
C GLN A 630 20.46 -1.33 0.45
N THR A 631 21.75 -1.29 0.11
CA THR A 631 22.25 -1.48 -1.25
C THR A 631 23.49 -2.38 -1.23
N SER A 632 23.56 -3.31 -0.29
CA SER A 632 24.76 -4.11 -0.04
C SER A 632 24.60 -5.56 -0.48
N MET A 633 25.64 -6.08 -1.11
CA MET A 633 25.87 -7.52 -1.34
C MET A 633 26.58 -8.21 -0.16
N LEU A 634 26.70 -7.54 1.01
CA LEU A 634 27.44 -8.01 2.18
C LEU A 634 28.81 -8.63 1.85
N THR A 635 29.63 -7.81 1.18
CA THR A 635 31.02 -8.04 0.73
C THR A 635 31.22 -9.15 -0.32
N TRP A 636 30.39 -10.19 -0.45
CA TRP A 636 30.62 -11.29 -1.42
C TRP A 636 29.36 -12.06 -1.90
N TYR A 637 28.13 -11.58 -1.69
CA TYR A 637 26.89 -12.28 -2.03
C TYR A 637 26.04 -11.49 -3.03
N ASP A 638 26.32 -11.68 -4.32
CA ASP A 638 25.67 -10.93 -5.40
C ASP A 638 24.15 -11.14 -5.45
N GLU A 639 23.66 -12.30 -5.01
CA GLU A 639 22.23 -12.65 -4.99
C GLU A 639 21.43 -11.82 -3.96
N LEU A 640 22.11 -11.18 -3.00
CA LEU A 640 21.47 -10.28 -2.03
C LEU A 640 21.17 -8.91 -2.63
N LEU A 641 21.75 -8.56 -3.79
CA LEU A 641 21.31 -7.42 -4.59
C LEU A 641 20.16 -7.87 -5.50
N TYR A 642 19.15 -7.03 -5.63
CA TYR A 642 18.01 -7.30 -6.48
C TYR A 642 17.51 -6.04 -7.17
N TYR A 643 16.90 -6.26 -8.32
CA TYR A 643 16.11 -5.29 -9.05
C TYR A 643 14.65 -5.39 -8.63
N VAL A 644 13.97 -4.25 -8.57
CA VAL A 644 12.53 -4.21 -8.36
C VAL A 644 11.84 -4.36 -9.72
N ASN A 645 11.06 -5.41 -9.89
CA ASN A 645 10.31 -5.67 -11.12
C ASN A 645 9.25 -4.58 -11.33
N SER A 646 9.18 -4.03 -12.55
CA SER A 646 8.15 -3.05 -12.86
C SER A 646 6.76 -3.70 -12.84
N PRO A 647 5.74 -3.07 -12.24
CA PRO A 647 4.36 -3.54 -12.32
C PRO A 647 3.90 -3.76 -13.76
N LYS A 648 4.46 -3.00 -14.71
CA LYS A 648 4.23 -3.20 -16.15
C LYS A 648 4.42 -4.65 -16.57
N PHE A 649 5.41 -5.36 -16.03
CA PHE A 649 5.80 -6.71 -16.45
C PHE A 649 5.34 -7.82 -15.49
N LEU A 650 4.76 -7.49 -14.35
CA LEU A 650 4.19 -8.48 -13.42
C LEU A 650 3.22 -9.46 -14.11
N PRO A 651 2.26 -9.02 -14.96
CA PRO A 651 1.33 -9.95 -15.60
C PRO A 651 2.02 -11.00 -16.49
N TRP A 652 3.19 -10.66 -17.04
CA TRP A 652 3.97 -11.61 -17.81
C TRP A 652 4.58 -12.70 -16.93
N TYR A 653 5.32 -12.33 -15.88
CA TYR A 653 5.98 -13.30 -15.01
C TYR A 653 4.97 -14.18 -14.28
N VAL A 654 3.94 -13.57 -13.70
CA VAL A 654 2.88 -14.31 -12.99
C VAL A 654 2.14 -15.21 -13.96
N GLY A 655 1.82 -14.74 -15.17
CA GLY A 655 1.15 -15.57 -16.18
C GLY A 655 1.95 -16.79 -16.60
N HIS A 656 3.25 -16.64 -16.87
CA HIS A 656 4.08 -17.76 -17.26
C HIS A 656 4.34 -18.73 -16.11
N PHE A 657 4.41 -18.23 -14.88
CA PHE A 657 4.49 -19.06 -13.69
C PHE A 657 3.19 -19.84 -13.49
N ALA A 658 2.02 -19.21 -13.62
CA ALA A 658 0.71 -19.88 -13.54
C ALA A 658 0.61 -21.04 -14.55
N ASP A 659 0.96 -20.81 -15.81
CA ASP A 659 1.00 -21.86 -16.85
C ASP A 659 2.03 -22.97 -16.55
N SER A 660 3.05 -22.68 -15.75
CA SER A 660 4.09 -23.63 -15.37
C SER A 660 3.68 -24.46 -14.15
N ILE A 661 3.07 -23.83 -13.14
CA ILE A 661 2.72 -24.45 -11.87
C ILE A 661 1.52 -25.39 -12.00
N GLU A 662 0.62 -25.16 -12.96
CA GLU A 662 -0.47 -26.09 -13.32
C GLU A 662 0.03 -27.49 -13.69
N LYS A 663 1.27 -27.59 -14.18
CA LYS A 663 1.88 -28.88 -14.54
C LYS A 663 2.25 -29.70 -13.32
N TYR A 664 2.22 -29.14 -12.11
CA TYR A 664 2.58 -29.80 -10.87
C TYR A 664 1.35 -30.05 -10.00
N ASN A 665 1.12 -31.31 -9.62
CA ASN A 665 0.05 -31.67 -8.70
C ASN A 665 0.47 -31.39 -7.24
N VAL A 666 0.41 -30.11 -6.86
CA VAL A 666 0.70 -29.61 -5.51
C VAL A 666 -0.45 -28.74 -5.00
N GLY A 667 -0.60 -28.68 -3.68
CA GLY A 667 -1.75 -28.07 -3.01
C GLY A 667 -1.73 -26.54 -2.91
N GLY A 668 -0.57 -25.88 -3.04
CA GLY A 668 -0.47 -24.44 -2.90
C GLY A 668 0.78 -23.78 -3.49
N ILE A 669 0.76 -22.44 -3.50
CA ILE A 669 1.85 -21.55 -3.94
C ILE A 669 2.18 -20.62 -2.77
N SER A 670 3.46 -20.49 -2.41
CA SER A 670 3.92 -19.53 -1.40
C SER A 670 4.50 -18.30 -2.10
N LEU A 671 3.90 -17.14 -1.85
CA LEU A 671 4.23 -15.85 -2.44
C LEU A 671 5.13 -15.07 -1.50
N ARG A 672 6.42 -15.05 -1.79
CA ARG A 672 7.42 -14.46 -0.90
C ARG A 672 7.35 -12.93 -0.83
N ASP A 673 6.96 -12.27 -1.92
CA ASP A 673 7.04 -10.82 -2.03
C ASP A 673 5.85 -10.16 -2.75
N LEU A 674 5.00 -10.92 -3.46
CA LEU A 674 3.91 -10.36 -4.27
C LEU A 674 2.88 -9.61 -3.41
N GLY A 675 2.53 -10.14 -2.24
CA GLY A 675 1.62 -9.49 -1.29
C GLY A 675 2.28 -8.44 -0.39
N ASP A 676 3.61 -8.49 -0.25
CA ASP A 676 4.36 -7.67 0.70
C ASP A 676 4.91 -6.37 0.08
N VAL A 677 5.32 -6.42 -1.19
CA VAL A 677 5.95 -5.28 -1.88
C VAL A 677 4.99 -4.64 -2.87
N ILE A 678 4.77 -3.34 -2.73
CA ILE A 678 4.10 -2.49 -3.72
C ILE A 678 5.10 -1.45 -4.19
N ALA A 679 5.52 -1.54 -5.45
CA ALA A 679 6.50 -0.65 -6.06
C ALA A 679 5.90 0.12 -7.23
N SER A 680 6.10 1.44 -7.27
CA SER A 680 5.77 2.23 -8.45
C SER A 680 6.80 2.05 -9.58
N ASP A 681 6.54 2.66 -10.75
CA ASP A 681 7.51 2.80 -11.82
C ASP A 681 7.46 4.23 -12.39
N LYS A 682 8.53 5.00 -12.24
CA LYS A 682 8.59 6.41 -12.67
C LYS A 682 9.22 6.59 -14.05
N LYS A 683 9.09 5.59 -14.92
CA LYS A 683 9.46 5.70 -16.34
C LYS A 683 8.72 6.86 -17.01
N ARG A 684 9.48 7.79 -17.61
CA ARG A 684 8.96 9.02 -18.26
C ARG A 684 7.84 8.81 -19.28
N THR A 685 7.77 7.65 -19.93
CA THR A 685 6.76 7.35 -20.95
C THR A 685 5.49 6.71 -20.37
N GLU A 686 5.60 6.08 -19.21
CA GLU A 686 4.64 5.12 -18.65
C GLU A 686 4.78 5.11 -17.12
N VAL A 687 4.40 6.22 -16.48
CA VAL A 687 4.40 6.27 -15.02
C VAL A 687 3.29 5.36 -14.51
N ILE A 688 3.63 4.49 -13.56
CA ILE A 688 2.69 3.66 -12.80
C ILE A 688 2.85 4.12 -11.36
N ASP A 689 1.83 4.75 -10.80
CA ASP A 689 1.80 5.13 -9.40
C ASP A 689 1.58 3.90 -8.50
N ARG A 690 1.63 4.14 -7.19
CA ARG A 690 1.59 3.05 -6.21
C ARG A 690 0.21 2.40 -6.09
N GLN A 691 -0.88 3.16 -6.28
CA GLN A 691 -2.24 2.62 -6.27
C GLN A 691 -2.46 1.75 -7.51
N SER A 692 -2.10 2.25 -8.69
CA SER A 692 -2.09 1.47 -9.93
C SER A 692 -1.28 0.17 -9.80
N ALA A 693 -0.16 0.20 -9.07
CA ALA A 693 0.64 -1.01 -8.81
C ALA A 693 -0.11 -2.03 -7.94
N GLU A 694 -0.82 -1.60 -6.90
CA GLU A 694 -1.67 -2.47 -6.08
C GLU A 694 -2.77 -3.14 -6.91
N GLU A 695 -3.44 -2.39 -7.80
CA GLU A 695 -4.48 -2.94 -8.68
C GLU A 695 -3.93 -4.03 -9.60
N ILE A 696 -2.74 -3.81 -10.17
CA ILE A 696 -2.04 -4.81 -10.99
C ILE A 696 -1.70 -6.06 -10.17
N ILE A 697 -1.26 -5.88 -8.91
CA ILE A 697 -0.95 -6.98 -8.00
C ILE A 697 -2.22 -7.78 -7.66
N LYS A 698 -3.34 -7.12 -7.31
CA LYS A 698 -4.63 -7.79 -7.05
C LYS A 698 -5.08 -8.64 -8.24
N ALA A 699 -4.97 -8.10 -9.46
CA ALA A 699 -5.24 -8.88 -10.67
C ALA A 699 -4.29 -10.09 -10.85
N GLN A 700 -3.07 -10.04 -10.32
CA GLN A 700 -2.14 -11.17 -10.33
C GLN A 700 -2.51 -12.22 -9.26
N PHE A 701 -3.02 -11.81 -8.10
CA PHE A 701 -3.64 -12.72 -7.14
C PHE A 701 -4.85 -13.44 -7.75
N ASP A 702 -5.74 -12.72 -8.44
CA ASP A 702 -6.86 -13.32 -9.18
C ASP A 702 -6.39 -14.39 -10.18
N ARG A 703 -5.33 -14.09 -10.93
CA ARG A 703 -4.74 -15.02 -11.89
C ARG A 703 -4.19 -16.27 -11.22
N LEU A 704 -3.51 -16.13 -10.09
CA LEU A 704 -2.94 -17.24 -9.33
C LEU A 704 -4.04 -18.08 -8.66
N ALA A 705 -5.07 -17.44 -8.12
CA ALA A 705 -6.26 -18.11 -7.59
C ALA A 705 -6.97 -18.94 -8.69
N GLY A 706 -6.97 -18.46 -9.94
CA GLY A 706 -7.47 -19.17 -11.11
C GLY A 706 -6.79 -20.52 -11.40
N THR A 707 -5.60 -20.79 -10.83
CA THR A 707 -4.94 -22.10 -10.94
C THR A 707 -5.57 -23.18 -10.05
N GLY A 708 -6.49 -22.79 -9.16
CA GLY A 708 -7.13 -23.69 -8.19
C GLY A 708 -6.22 -24.11 -7.02
N LYS A 709 -5.05 -23.48 -6.89
CA LYS A 709 -4.10 -23.73 -5.79
C LYS A 709 -4.34 -22.74 -4.65
N ASN A 710 -4.12 -23.18 -3.42
CA ASN A 710 -4.18 -22.29 -2.26
C ASN A 710 -2.98 -21.35 -2.25
N LEU A 711 -3.18 -20.12 -1.79
CA LEU A 711 -2.13 -19.11 -1.74
C LEU A 711 -1.70 -18.90 -0.29
N MET A 712 -0.40 -19.07 -0.06
CA MET A 712 0.30 -18.63 1.14
C MET A 712 1.06 -17.37 0.80
N GLU A 713 1.09 -16.38 1.68
CA GLU A 713 1.88 -15.17 1.46
C GLU A 713 2.69 -14.75 2.68
N SER A 714 3.75 -13.99 2.42
CA SER A 714 4.52 -13.32 3.48
C SER A 714 3.88 -11.97 3.84
N GLY A 715 3.80 -11.69 5.13
CA GLY A 715 3.41 -10.39 5.66
C GLY A 715 1.90 -10.19 5.84
N GLY A 716 1.13 -10.31 4.76
CA GLY A 716 -0.34 -10.22 4.80
C GLY A 716 -0.88 -8.78 4.85
N ASN A 717 -0.70 -8.03 3.76
CA ASN A 717 -1.33 -6.71 3.61
C ASN A 717 -2.84 -6.85 3.35
N ALA A 718 -3.69 -6.01 3.93
CA ALA A 718 -5.15 -6.23 3.91
C ALA A 718 -5.78 -6.45 2.51
N TYR A 719 -5.23 -5.85 1.45
CA TYR A 719 -5.73 -6.01 0.08
C TYR A 719 -5.63 -7.46 -0.46
N THR A 720 -4.86 -8.34 0.19
CA THR A 720 -4.64 -9.74 -0.22
C THR A 720 -5.58 -10.73 0.47
N PHE A 721 -6.28 -10.32 1.54
CA PHE A 721 -7.05 -11.20 2.41
C PHE A 721 -8.12 -12.04 1.69
N GLY A 722 -8.67 -11.51 0.59
CA GLY A 722 -9.68 -12.21 -0.22
C GLY A 722 -9.14 -13.39 -1.03
N TYR A 723 -7.82 -13.53 -1.13
CA TYR A 723 -7.14 -14.46 -2.03
C TYR A 723 -6.36 -15.56 -1.32
N VAL A 724 -5.93 -15.31 -0.07
CA VAL A 724 -5.00 -16.18 0.64
C VAL A 724 -5.70 -17.08 1.65
N THR A 725 -5.09 -18.24 1.91
CA THR A 725 -5.54 -19.15 2.97
C THR A 725 -4.59 -19.17 4.16
N ASP A 726 -3.32 -18.79 3.93
CA ASP A 726 -2.25 -18.88 4.91
C ASP A 726 -1.38 -17.60 4.84
N ILE A 727 -1.14 -16.96 5.99
CA ILE A 727 -0.22 -15.82 6.10
C ILE A 727 0.96 -16.23 6.97
N VAL A 728 2.16 -16.18 6.41
CA VAL A 728 3.41 -16.33 7.16
C VAL A 728 4.03 -14.96 7.41
N ASP A 729 4.82 -14.80 8.47
CA ASP A 729 5.34 -13.49 8.88
C ASP A 729 4.22 -12.45 9.10
N ALA A 730 3.06 -12.90 9.60
CA ALA A 730 2.03 -12.01 10.11
C ALA A 730 2.62 -11.18 11.27
N PRO A 731 2.30 -9.88 11.37
CA PRO A 731 2.94 -9.01 12.34
C PRO A 731 2.50 -9.40 13.76
N ALA A 732 3.48 -9.79 14.59
CA ALA A 732 3.28 -10.14 15.99
C ALA A 732 3.95 -9.13 16.95
N ASN A 733 4.58 -8.10 16.40
CA ASN A 733 5.29 -7.04 17.12
C ASN A 733 4.78 -5.66 16.66
N TYR A 734 5.34 -4.60 17.24
CA TYR A 734 5.11 -3.20 16.87
C TYR A 734 6.44 -2.42 16.90
N SER A 735 6.48 -1.22 16.31
CA SER A 735 7.70 -0.44 16.08
C SER A 735 8.26 0.28 17.31
N LYS A 736 7.61 0.20 18.47
CA LYS A 736 8.02 0.87 19.73
C LYS A 736 8.30 2.38 19.59
N PHE A 737 7.49 3.08 18.78
CA PHE A 737 7.56 4.54 18.72
C PHE A 737 7.36 5.16 20.10
N TYR A 738 8.07 6.26 20.41
CA TYR A 738 8.00 6.91 21.74
C TYR A 738 6.61 7.40 22.15
N ILE A 739 5.71 7.63 21.19
CA ILE A 739 4.33 8.07 21.44
C ILE A 739 3.38 6.88 21.70
N VAL A 740 3.78 5.66 21.36
CA VAL A 740 2.96 4.45 21.51
C VAL A 740 3.11 3.88 22.91
N ASP A 741 1.98 3.62 23.57
CA ASP A 741 1.92 3.17 24.96
C ASP A 741 1.81 1.65 25.08
N GLU A 742 0.99 1.03 24.22
CA GLU A 742 0.63 -0.39 24.36
C GLU A 742 0.51 -1.09 23.00
N GLN A 743 0.92 -2.36 22.95
CA GLN A 743 0.73 -3.24 21.80
C GLN A 743 -0.54 -4.08 21.98
N ILE A 744 -1.33 -4.23 20.91
CA ILE A 744 -2.56 -5.03 20.91
C ILE A 744 -2.58 -6.00 19.71
N PRO A 745 -3.32 -7.13 19.78
CA PRO A 745 -3.47 -8.07 18.69
C PRO A 745 -4.54 -7.65 17.66
N PHE A 746 -4.64 -6.36 17.32
CA PHE A 746 -5.71 -5.86 16.43
C PHE A 746 -5.73 -6.60 15.08
N TYR A 747 -4.57 -6.84 14.49
CA TYR A 747 -4.40 -7.60 13.25
C TYR A 747 -4.99 -9.01 13.38
N GLN A 748 -4.63 -9.72 14.45
CA GLN A 748 -5.11 -11.06 14.74
C GLN A 748 -6.61 -11.09 15.04
N MET A 749 -7.13 -10.08 15.76
CA MET A 749 -8.57 -9.94 15.98
C MET A 749 -9.34 -9.85 14.66
N VAL A 750 -8.79 -9.21 13.64
CA VAL A 750 -9.44 -9.10 12.32
C VAL A 750 -9.44 -10.42 11.56
N ILE A 751 -8.32 -11.16 11.55
CA ILE A 751 -8.15 -12.32 10.66
C ILE A 751 -8.37 -13.69 11.31
N HIS A 752 -8.27 -13.81 12.63
CA HIS A 752 -8.35 -15.10 13.31
C HIS A 752 -9.74 -15.72 13.12
N GLY A 753 -9.74 -17.01 12.78
CA GLY A 753 -10.95 -17.73 12.36
C GLY A 753 -11.33 -17.52 10.90
N SER A 754 -10.59 -16.72 10.13
CA SER A 754 -10.82 -16.52 8.68
C SER A 754 -9.61 -16.84 7.79
N ILE A 755 -8.39 -16.61 8.27
CA ILE A 755 -7.15 -16.94 7.56
C ILE A 755 -6.22 -17.63 8.56
N ASP A 756 -5.60 -18.75 8.17
CA ASP A 756 -4.59 -19.40 9.02
C ASP A 756 -3.32 -18.52 9.02
N TYR A 757 -2.65 -18.34 10.15
CA TYR A 757 -1.46 -17.48 10.17
C TYR A 757 -0.40 -17.91 11.17
N THR A 758 0.82 -17.42 10.93
CA THR A 758 1.98 -17.58 11.81
C THR A 758 2.90 -16.36 11.73
N GLY A 759 3.71 -16.16 12.76
CA GLY A 759 4.74 -15.13 12.78
C GLY A 759 6.05 -15.58 12.12
N ASN A 760 7.16 -15.04 12.63
CA ASN A 760 8.50 -15.41 12.16
C ASN A 760 8.88 -16.84 12.55
N SER A 761 9.81 -17.43 11.82
CA SER A 761 10.35 -18.75 12.15
C SER A 761 11.08 -18.72 13.51
N LEU A 762 10.61 -19.48 14.50
CA LEU A 762 11.08 -19.43 15.89
C LEU A 762 12.58 -19.66 16.04
N ASN A 763 13.15 -20.57 15.25
CA ASN A 763 14.59 -20.87 15.26
C ASN A 763 15.48 -19.84 14.52
N LEU A 764 14.89 -18.83 13.91
CA LEU A 764 15.58 -17.72 13.23
C LEU A 764 15.31 -16.36 13.87
N MET A 765 14.55 -16.33 14.97
CA MET A 765 14.32 -15.10 15.71
C MET A 765 15.56 -14.69 16.52
N ASP A 766 15.72 -13.38 16.74
CA ASP A 766 16.79 -12.84 17.58
C ASP A 766 16.53 -13.04 19.08
N GLN A 767 15.27 -13.31 19.47
CA GLN A 767 14.87 -13.57 20.85
C GLN A 767 14.82 -15.06 21.16
N ASP A 768 15.09 -15.42 22.42
CA ASP A 768 14.99 -16.79 22.88
C ASP A 768 13.55 -17.31 22.83
N VAL A 769 13.39 -18.59 22.50
CA VAL A 769 12.09 -19.28 22.55
C VAL A 769 11.80 -19.66 24.00
N ASP A 770 11.29 -18.69 24.77
CA ASP A 770 10.98 -18.83 26.19
C ASP A 770 9.46 -18.86 26.48
N GLU A 771 9.11 -19.01 27.75
CA GLU A 771 7.70 -19.06 28.16
C GLU A 771 6.95 -17.75 27.88
N ALA A 772 7.62 -16.59 27.97
CA ALA A 772 6.98 -15.30 27.73
C ALA A 772 6.58 -15.15 26.25
N LEU A 773 7.44 -15.61 25.34
CA LEU A 773 7.15 -15.65 23.91
C LEU A 773 5.99 -16.59 23.60
N LEU A 774 6.00 -17.80 24.15
CA LEU A 774 4.92 -18.78 23.93
C LEU A 774 3.58 -18.26 24.44
N LEU A 775 3.54 -17.63 25.61
CA LEU A 775 2.32 -17.02 26.14
C LEU A 775 1.84 -15.86 25.26
N SER A 776 2.75 -15.06 24.70
CA SER A 776 2.40 -13.99 23.75
C SER A 776 1.80 -14.56 22.45
N TRP A 777 2.32 -15.69 21.96
CA TRP A 777 1.76 -16.36 20.79
C TRP A 777 0.41 -17.00 21.08
N ILE A 778 0.19 -17.53 22.30
CA ILE A 778 -1.12 -18.02 22.73
C ILE A 778 -2.13 -16.87 22.86
N GLU A 779 -1.74 -15.74 23.45
CA GLU A 779 -2.57 -14.53 23.54
C GLU A 779 -3.01 -14.04 22.16
N TYR A 780 -2.11 -14.10 21.17
CA TYR A 780 -2.35 -13.59 19.82
C TYR A 780 -2.90 -14.67 18.88
N GLY A 781 -3.13 -15.91 19.32
CA GLY A 781 -3.61 -17.00 18.46
C GLY A 781 -2.63 -17.41 17.35
N THR A 782 -1.33 -17.21 17.54
CA THR A 782 -0.30 -17.42 16.51
C THR A 782 0.18 -18.87 16.46
N ALA A 783 0.11 -19.48 15.27
CA ALA A 783 0.60 -20.84 15.06
C ALA A 783 2.15 -20.93 15.06
N PRO A 784 2.76 -22.04 15.52
CA PRO A 784 4.22 -22.25 15.48
C PRO A 784 4.78 -22.42 14.06
N ARG A 785 5.95 -21.83 13.81
CA ARG A 785 6.71 -21.95 12.56
C ARG A 785 8.18 -22.25 12.78
N TYR A 786 8.73 -23.19 12.01
CA TYR A 786 10.16 -23.52 11.99
C TYR A 786 10.69 -23.67 10.58
N THR A 787 11.97 -23.32 10.39
CA THR A 787 12.72 -23.55 9.16
C THR A 787 13.70 -24.70 9.35
N PHE A 788 13.59 -25.76 8.55
CA PHE A 788 14.44 -26.93 8.65
C PHE A 788 15.33 -27.17 7.42
N SER A 789 16.53 -27.67 7.68
CA SER A 789 17.42 -28.31 6.72
C SER A 789 17.83 -29.71 7.18
N TRP A 790 18.02 -30.63 6.24
CA TRP A 790 18.62 -31.94 6.53
C TRP A 790 20.13 -31.84 6.76
N GLU A 791 20.81 -31.18 5.83
CA GLU A 791 22.24 -30.92 5.89
C GLU A 791 22.57 -29.83 6.92
N ASP A 792 23.81 -29.82 7.40
CA ASP A 792 24.30 -28.85 8.37
C ASP A 792 24.41 -27.43 7.77
N SER A 793 23.96 -26.41 8.49
CA SER A 793 23.96 -25.01 8.03
C SER A 793 25.37 -24.48 7.74
N SER A 794 26.43 -25.11 8.25
CA SER A 794 27.81 -24.76 7.90
C SER A 794 28.14 -24.97 6.41
N ASN A 795 27.35 -25.75 5.67
CA ASN A 795 27.48 -25.92 4.23
C ASN A 795 27.11 -24.64 3.45
N ILE A 796 26.31 -23.74 4.03
CA ILE A 796 25.80 -22.52 3.38
C ILE A 796 26.34 -21.22 4.02
N LYS A 797 27.27 -21.31 4.97
CA LYS A 797 27.85 -20.15 5.67
C LYS A 797 28.55 -19.11 4.78
N TYR A 798 28.94 -19.51 3.56
CA TYR A 798 29.58 -18.64 2.57
C TYR A 798 28.69 -18.44 1.34
N THR A 799 27.38 -18.30 1.59
CA THR A 799 26.37 -18.10 0.55
C THR A 799 25.46 -16.96 0.98
N SER A 800 24.63 -16.48 0.05
CA SER A 800 23.57 -15.50 0.33
C SER A 800 22.55 -15.97 1.38
N ALA A 801 22.44 -17.27 1.64
CA ALA A 801 21.60 -17.84 2.69
C ALA A 801 22.29 -17.98 4.07
N ALA A 802 23.37 -17.23 4.31
CA ALA A 802 24.12 -17.31 5.57
C ALA A 802 23.33 -16.86 6.81
N ASP A 803 22.23 -16.12 6.61
CA ASP A 803 21.26 -15.76 7.65
C ASP A 803 20.42 -16.96 8.13
N ARG A 804 20.40 -18.08 7.38
CA ARG A 804 19.79 -19.36 7.78
C ARG A 804 20.78 -20.19 8.61
N TYR A 805 21.35 -19.60 9.66
CA TYR A 805 22.45 -20.20 10.43
C TYR A 805 21.99 -21.31 11.39
N SER A 806 20.73 -21.33 11.82
CA SER A 806 20.22 -22.23 12.86
C SER A 806 19.03 -23.09 12.38
N VAL A 807 19.19 -23.76 11.24
CA VAL A 807 18.08 -24.49 10.58
C VAL A 807 18.20 -26.01 10.61
N ASN A 808 19.29 -26.60 11.10
CA ASN A 808 19.41 -28.06 11.08
C ASN A 808 18.34 -28.72 11.96
N TYR A 809 17.60 -29.68 11.41
CA TYR A 809 16.47 -30.30 12.10
C TYR A 809 16.87 -31.03 13.39
N THR A 810 18.08 -31.59 13.46
CA THR A 810 18.52 -32.35 14.63
C THR A 810 18.64 -31.49 15.88
N THR A 811 18.84 -30.18 15.72
CA THR A 811 18.88 -29.22 16.82
C THR A 811 17.49 -28.85 17.34
N TRP A 812 16.50 -28.77 16.45
CA TRP A 812 15.24 -28.08 16.72
C TRP A 812 14.00 -28.98 16.73
N MET A 813 14.04 -30.20 16.17
CA MET A 813 12.86 -31.05 16.01
C MET A 813 12.15 -31.36 17.34
N GLU A 814 12.89 -31.72 18.40
CA GLU A 814 12.30 -32.00 19.72
C GLU A 814 11.65 -30.76 20.33
N SER A 815 12.35 -29.61 20.26
CA SER A 815 11.81 -28.32 20.73
C SER A 815 10.56 -27.92 19.96
N ALA A 816 10.56 -28.09 18.63
CA ALA A 816 9.44 -27.75 17.77
C ALA A 816 8.20 -28.60 18.07
N GLN A 817 8.37 -29.90 18.35
CA GLN A 817 7.28 -30.80 18.76
C GLN A 817 6.69 -30.39 20.12
N GLU A 818 7.53 -30.02 21.09
CA GLU A 818 7.07 -29.57 22.40
C GLU A 818 6.36 -28.22 22.33
N VAL A 819 6.92 -27.25 21.60
CA VAL A 819 6.28 -25.95 21.36
C VAL A 819 4.93 -26.13 20.67
N TYR A 820 4.86 -26.96 19.63
CA TYR A 820 3.60 -27.27 18.97
C TYR A 820 2.57 -27.84 19.93
N ARG A 821 2.95 -28.83 20.74
CA ARG A 821 2.03 -29.46 21.71
C ARG A 821 1.44 -28.43 22.67
N ARG A 822 2.27 -27.53 23.21
CA ARG A 822 1.84 -26.49 24.16
C ARG A 822 0.92 -25.46 23.53
N ILE A 823 1.22 -25.01 22.32
CA ILE A 823 0.36 -24.06 21.59
C ILE A 823 -0.95 -24.72 21.16
N ASN A 824 -0.90 -25.94 20.62
CA ASN A 824 -2.10 -26.65 20.18
C ASN A 824 -3.03 -26.99 21.35
N GLU A 825 -2.50 -27.29 22.53
CA GLU A 825 -3.29 -27.51 23.75
C GLU A 825 -4.11 -26.26 24.12
N ALA A 826 -3.53 -25.06 23.97
CA ALA A 826 -4.21 -23.80 24.26
C ALA A 826 -5.19 -23.39 23.15
N LEU A 827 -4.78 -23.54 21.89
CA LEU A 827 -5.43 -22.89 20.74
C LEU A 827 -6.33 -23.79 19.89
N SER A 828 -6.18 -25.13 19.94
CA SER A 828 -7.09 -26.02 19.21
C SER A 828 -8.59 -25.82 19.52
N PRO A 829 -9.02 -25.43 20.74
CA PRO A 829 -10.43 -25.15 21.01
C PRO A 829 -10.96 -23.90 20.30
N VAL A 830 -10.08 -23.00 19.85
CA VAL A 830 -10.43 -21.71 19.25
C VAL A 830 -10.08 -21.62 17.77
N GLN A 831 -9.42 -22.64 17.21
CA GLN A 831 -9.18 -22.71 15.77
C GLN A 831 -10.50 -22.61 15.00
N GLY A 832 -10.55 -21.72 14.00
CA GLY A 832 -11.76 -21.44 13.23
C GLY A 832 -12.78 -20.53 13.93
N ALA A 833 -12.54 -20.12 15.18
CA ALA A 833 -13.37 -19.18 15.92
C ALA A 833 -12.84 -17.75 15.76
N SER A 834 -13.74 -16.76 15.70
CA SER A 834 -13.34 -15.35 15.65
C SER A 834 -12.91 -14.87 17.02
N MET A 835 -11.78 -14.16 17.11
CA MET A 835 -11.36 -13.48 18.35
C MET A 835 -12.21 -12.21 18.53
N VAL A 836 -13.22 -12.26 19.40
CA VAL A 836 -14.26 -11.20 19.53
C VAL A 836 -13.94 -10.17 20.60
N HIS A 837 -13.10 -10.49 21.57
CA HIS A 837 -12.70 -9.57 22.61
C HIS A 837 -11.26 -9.84 23.04
N HIS A 838 -10.51 -8.78 23.25
CA HIS A 838 -9.21 -8.80 23.90
C HIS A 838 -9.12 -7.59 24.83
N GLU A 839 -8.64 -7.82 26.05
CA GLU A 839 -8.28 -6.75 26.98
C GLU A 839 -7.09 -7.17 27.87
N VAL A 840 -6.30 -6.18 28.29
CA VAL A 840 -5.30 -6.36 29.35
C VAL A 840 -5.82 -5.64 30.58
N LEU A 841 -6.16 -6.40 31.63
CA LEU A 841 -6.66 -5.86 32.87
C LEU A 841 -5.58 -5.04 33.59
N GLU A 842 -5.98 -4.13 34.50
CA GLU A 842 -5.04 -3.30 35.28
C GLU A 842 -3.99 -4.12 36.05
N ASN A 843 -4.31 -5.38 36.40
CA ASN A 843 -3.38 -6.28 37.08
C ASN A 843 -2.37 -6.98 36.14
N GLY A 844 -2.44 -6.72 34.83
CA GLY A 844 -1.59 -7.29 33.78
C GLY A 844 -2.06 -8.64 33.21
N LEU A 845 -3.26 -9.11 33.56
CA LEU A 845 -3.84 -10.33 33.01
C LEU A 845 -4.50 -10.03 31.65
N ALA A 846 -4.08 -10.72 30.60
CA ALA A 846 -4.74 -10.65 29.30
C ALA A 846 -5.94 -11.61 29.26
N VAL A 847 -7.05 -11.14 28.69
CA VAL A 847 -8.30 -11.88 28.51
C VAL A 847 -8.64 -11.90 27.03
N VAL A 848 -8.80 -13.09 26.46
CA VAL A 848 -9.13 -13.27 25.04
C VAL A 848 -10.40 -14.10 24.91
N GLU A 849 -11.45 -13.53 24.33
CA GLU A 849 -12.73 -14.22 24.12
C GLU A 849 -12.97 -14.51 22.64
N TYR A 850 -13.54 -15.68 22.38
CA TYR A 850 -13.86 -16.17 21.04
C TYR A 850 -15.37 -16.35 20.85
N ASP A 851 -15.84 -16.24 19.60
CA ASP A 851 -17.26 -16.34 19.24
C ASP A 851 -17.90 -17.71 19.55
N ASN A 852 -17.08 -18.76 19.70
CA ASN A 852 -17.50 -20.09 20.14
C ASN A 852 -17.63 -20.22 21.67
N GLY A 853 -17.47 -19.12 22.41
CA GLY A 853 -17.64 -19.04 23.86
C GLY A 853 -16.42 -19.48 24.67
N VAL A 854 -15.28 -19.78 24.04
CA VAL A 854 -14.03 -20.06 24.76
C VAL A 854 -13.37 -18.74 25.18
N ILE A 855 -12.84 -18.72 26.41
CA ILE A 855 -12.03 -17.63 26.94
C ILE A 855 -10.65 -18.18 27.31
N ILE A 856 -9.60 -17.48 26.90
CA ILE A 856 -8.21 -17.76 27.26
C ILE A 856 -7.70 -16.62 28.13
N TYR A 857 -7.30 -16.95 29.35
CA TYR A 857 -6.64 -16.01 30.26
C TYR A 857 -5.13 -16.25 30.20
N VAL A 858 -4.35 -15.20 29.95
CA VAL A 858 -2.89 -15.30 29.80
C VAL A 858 -2.19 -14.41 30.82
N ASN A 859 -1.36 -15.02 31.67
CA ASN A 859 -0.61 -14.32 32.71
C ASN A 859 0.90 -14.35 32.39
N LYS A 860 1.40 -13.23 31.87
CA LYS A 860 2.83 -13.01 31.56
C LYS A 860 3.63 -12.45 32.76
N THR A 861 3.02 -12.36 33.95
CA THR A 861 3.67 -11.83 35.15
C THR A 861 4.28 -12.93 36.01
N ASN A 862 5.18 -12.53 36.91
CA ASN A 862 5.83 -13.42 37.88
C ASN A 862 4.98 -13.70 39.13
N GLN A 863 3.70 -13.31 39.14
CA GLN A 863 2.78 -13.52 40.26
C GLN A 863 1.49 -14.18 39.77
N ALA A 864 0.84 -14.96 40.63
CA ALA A 864 -0.48 -15.49 40.29
C ALA A 864 -1.50 -14.36 40.30
N LEU A 865 -2.32 -14.27 39.25
CA LEU A 865 -3.38 -13.28 39.08
C LEU A 865 -4.76 -13.94 39.16
N THR A 866 -5.81 -13.14 39.29
CA THR A 866 -7.19 -13.62 39.34
C THR A 866 -8.06 -12.68 38.51
N ALA A 867 -8.81 -13.26 37.57
CA ALA A 867 -9.79 -12.54 36.76
C ALA A 867 -11.00 -12.13 37.62
N GLU A 868 -11.80 -11.19 37.11
CA GLU A 868 -12.99 -10.69 37.83
C GLU A 868 -14.02 -11.78 38.13
N ASP A 869 -14.09 -12.80 37.27
CA ASP A 869 -14.98 -13.95 37.41
C ASP A 869 -14.48 -15.02 38.42
N GLY A 870 -13.34 -14.78 39.06
CA GLY A 870 -12.71 -15.65 40.05
C GLY A 870 -11.73 -16.69 39.46
N THR A 871 -11.50 -16.71 38.16
CA THR A 871 -10.52 -17.61 37.52
C THR A 871 -9.10 -17.24 37.94
N LYS A 872 -8.40 -18.16 38.60
CA LYS A 872 -7.03 -17.95 39.07
C LYS A 872 -6.02 -18.49 38.05
N VAL A 873 -5.10 -17.64 37.62
CA VAL A 873 -4.05 -18.00 36.65
C VAL A 873 -2.69 -17.91 37.35
N ASN A 874 -1.92 -18.99 37.31
CA ASN A 874 -0.58 -19.01 37.91
C ASN A 874 0.38 -18.06 37.18
N ALA A 875 1.49 -17.72 37.81
CA ALA A 875 2.55 -16.93 37.18
C ALA A 875 3.08 -17.65 35.93
N MET A 876 3.35 -16.91 34.85
CA MET A 876 3.87 -17.44 33.59
C MET A 876 3.06 -18.64 33.08
N SER A 877 1.74 -18.46 32.98
CA SER A 877 0.81 -19.55 32.64
C SER A 877 -0.45 -19.01 31.96
N TYR A 878 -1.27 -19.93 31.45
CA TYR A 878 -2.58 -19.63 30.87
C TYR A 878 -3.65 -20.57 31.44
N GLU A 879 -4.90 -20.16 31.38
CA GLU A 879 -6.06 -21.00 31.72
C GLU A 879 -7.15 -20.82 30.66
N THR A 880 -7.81 -21.91 30.27
CA THR A 880 -8.91 -21.90 29.30
C THR A 880 -10.24 -22.18 29.98
N LYS A 881 -11.29 -21.48 29.56
CA LYS A 881 -12.63 -21.60 30.14
C LYS A 881 -13.69 -21.61 29.06
N GLN A 882 -14.68 -22.49 29.18
CA GLN A 882 -15.89 -22.44 28.38
C GLN A 882 -16.93 -21.54 29.05
N ASN A 883 -17.30 -20.45 28.40
CA ASN A 883 -18.41 -19.61 28.82
C ASN A 883 -19.73 -20.17 28.26
N VAL A 884 -20.63 -20.63 29.15
CA VAL A 884 -21.93 -21.22 28.76
C VAL A 884 -22.98 -20.14 28.44
N SER A 885 -22.66 -18.87 28.69
CA SER A 885 -23.45 -17.69 28.32
C SER A 885 -22.75 -16.90 27.22
N ALA A 886 -22.59 -17.48 26.03
CA ALA A 886 -22.07 -16.72 24.89
C ALA A 886 -23.03 -15.57 24.54
N ARG A 887 -22.51 -14.34 24.46
CA ARG A 887 -23.18 -13.21 23.81
C ARG A 887 -23.49 -13.65 22.37
N ASN A 888 -24.78 -13.66 22.00
CA ASN A 888 -25.19 -14.11 20.68
C ASN A 888 -24.60 -13.15 19.61
N PRO A 889 -23.76 -13.60 18.67
CA PRO A 889 -23.16 -12.72 17.66
C PRO A 889 -24.20 -12.01 16.77
N GLU A 890 -25.43 -12.55 16.69
CA GLU A 890 -26.57 -11.91 16.01
C GLU A 890 -27.12 -10.66 16.73
N GLN A 891 -26.53 -10.24 17.86
CA GLN A 891 -26.92 -9.04 18.61
C GLN A 891 -25.93 -7.87 18.57
N LEU A 892 -24.88 -7.94 17.73
CA LEU A 892 -24.27 -6.70 17.21
C LEU A 892 -25.39 -5.90 16.52
N PRO A 893 -25.46 -4.56 16.65
CA PRO A 893 -26.53 -3.79 16.04
C PRO A 893 -26.54 -4.08 14.54
N ALA A 894 -27.55 -4.83 14.10
CA ALA A 894 -27.87 -4.95 12.71
C ALA A 894 -28.18 -3.53 12.21
N LEU A 895 -27.22 -2.92 11.52
CA LEU A 895 -27.54 -1.87 10.55
C LEU A 895 -28.65 -2.43 9.66
N GLY A 896 -29.77 -1.71 9.67
CA GLY A 896 -31.10 -2.29 9.61
C GLY A 896 -31.37 -3.19 8.41
N SER A 897 -31.79 -4.42 8.67
CA SER A 897 -32.60 -5.18 7.72
C SER A 897 -33.77 -5.87 8.42
N ARG A 898 -34.86 -5.12 8.63
CA ARG A 898 -36.15 -5.73 8.94
C ARG A 898 -36.96 -5.95 7.67
N ARG A 899 -37.02 -7.23 7.29
CA ARG A 899 -37.99 -7.90 6.41
C ARG A 899 -39.20 -7.04 6.04
N ALA A 900 -39.29 -6.67 4.76
CA ALA A 900 -40.54 -6.20 4.17
C ALA A 900 -41.60 -7.31 4.25
N SER A 901 -42.65 -7.03 5.01
CA SER A 901 -43.88 -7.81 5.05
C SER A 901 -44.61 -7.71 3.72
N VAL A 902 -44.60 -8.78 2.92
CA VAL A 902 -45.49 -8.92 1.77
C VAL A 902 -46.88 -9.26 2.28
N GLN A 903 -47.74 -8.25 2.40
CA GLN A 903 -49.20 -8.45 2.45
C GLN A 903 -49.74 -8.45 1.01
N GLY A 904 -50.38 -9.55 0.64
CA GLY A 904 -50.95 -9.76 -0.67
C GLY A 904 -52.20 -8.92 -0.96
N SER A 905 -52.43 -8.67 -2.25
CA SER A 905 -53.76 -8.44 -2.81
C SER A 905 -53.84 -9.04 -4.23
N ASP A 906 -54.48 -10.22 -4.28
CA ASP A 906 -55.56 -10.64 -5.17
C ASP A 906 -55.53 -10.48 -6.72
N ARG A 907 -55.94 -11.61 -7.35
CA ARG A 907 -56.48 -11.86 -8.72
C ARG A 907 -55.45 -12.10 -9.84
N MET A 908 -55.58 -13.09 -10.74
CA MET A 908 -56.69 -13.99 -11.08
C MET A 908 -56.16 -15.24 -11.84
N HIS A 909 -56.98 -16.29 -11.81
CA HIS A 909 -56.85 -17.60 -12.47
C HIS A 909 -56.28 -17.67 -13.90
N GLY A 910 -55.61 -18.79 -14.20
CA GLY A 910 -55.47 -19.32 -15.56
C GLY A 910 -54.60 -20.59 -15.63
N GLU A 911 -55.25 -21.74 -15.74
CA GLU A 911 -54.69 -23.10 -15.85
C GLU A 911 -53.68 -23.30 -16.99
N LEU A 912 -52.72 -24.24 -16.85
CA LEU A 912 -52.66 -25.46 -17.70
C LEU A 912 -51.51 -26.44 -17.31
N LYS A 913 -51.97 -27.59 -16.81
CA LYS A 913 -51.50 -28.98 -16.91
C LYS A 913 -50.07 -29.34 -17.34
N SER A 914 -49.53 -30.23 -16.51
CA SER A 914 -48.55 -31.29 -16.74
C SER A 914 -48.70 -32.10 -18.04
N VAL A 915 -47.57 -32.38 -18.70
CA VAL A 915 -47.17 -33.64 -19.38
C VAL A 915 -45.62 -33.60 -19.37
N GLY A 916 -44.82 -34.53 -18.84
CA GLY A 916 -44.83 -35.97 -18.95
C GLY A 916 -43.86 -36.42 -20.06
N GLY A 917 -42.67 -36.92 -19.70
CA GLY A 917 -41.96 -37.90 -20.53
C GLY A 917 -40.50 -37.61 -20.95
N VAL A 918 -39.59 -38.40 -20.35
CA VAL A 918 -38.49 -39.17 -20.97
C VAL A 918 -37.57 -38.47 -21.99
N ALA A 919 -36.32 -38.21 -21.57
CA ALA A 919 -35.10 -38.89 -22.03
C ALA A 919 -33.90 -38.38 -21.22
#